data_AF-A0A8I2BVP4-F1
#
_entry.id   AF-A0A8I2BVP4-F1
#
_cell.length_a   1.000
_cell.length_b   1.000
_cell.length_c   1.000
_cell.angle_alpha   90.00
_cell.angle_beta   90.00
_cell.angle_gamma   90.00
#
_symmetry.space_group_name_H-M   'P 1'
#
loop_
_entity.id
_entity.type
_entity.pdbx_description
1 polymer ?
#
loop_
_entity_poly.entity_id
_entity_poly.type
_entity_poly.pdbx_seq_one_letter_code
_entity_poly.pdbx_strand_id
1 'polypeptide(L)'
;MLWVCLCLAVLPVQARTPATPVPIQLTIADGLPSDTINQLAEDKQGYLWLASDDGLARFDGRNYRIWRMEDGLTSNVVWTICVDANDRVWMGFEDGGVGYLEANTRTFKRLEDPQFPELRDATLWSLAQTPDGDIWIGTAKQGLYRYRPDGRMQHFSAKAGDAGSLPSDNVVGLEVAPDGGLWIGTWGGLVHWDGRRLERVPLPGPSQSVNRMYKEPDGKALWVADFDGNPVQFNTVGRLTARPWQGGKDTAQARGVLLRDRLGRYWLDTATGLGMSTRDGGVERVPVYSFSAHGLVNRNWITAYQDREGGLWFASLEGGLWHLPPRWDTFALFSHRADDPQSLANPSVVATAPSIAGGIWLVGTRGTLEHFDPVTGRVEPRLAPVDPERIPDTVIESRQGMVWIGVQERLVRYDPQTGEARRWPLLGHQDLATDLEDVGRPGRMAEDAQGRIWVALLTHGVQLWSSEGQLLRTLDYGSHGLKALTVLDMRSGPDGQIWLSNNAGLWRWDPHADQFVAVSGAPSLPTYVFRQADGGIVWIGLAGQLRRYLWDGKQLTHLDTVGKDQEFPMVSPTGLVIDAGGVAWVSSHRGLIRVDPGSKLVRVYDVHDGLPSSPLQVATLVQASTGQILGGTSDGIVVFDPATMRPNLRRPQLLIERVSLRRGERELDVTGKTPLQVQDGDRDLHIVARMPTFTNPESTSYRFRLSGYDPDWIDVGSTGERLFSRLPSGHYTLEVQGRTADGIWSASQIVRFQVLPPWWLSPWGLGLLAALSLCVIAAAILLYRRRLRRLNAWQLAVHKQELAEQASLAKTRFLATLGHEVRTPMTGVLGMSELLLKTEQDATQRSYTESIRRAGAHLLRLVNDALDLARIESGRLELDFQPFSVRQLVAEVEALMAPLAQERGLRFSLEIGLLGDITASGDSTRIRQILLNLLNNAIKFTERGVVALKLATLGSYQGLRFEVADTGPGINAEQKARLFQRFEQGDGAKTTSRYGGSGLGLAICQELAMAMGGHIEVISRLGAGTRFVVDLPLRWVASNATLDGEVAHAASPVEPQRILLVEDDPTIAEVIIGLLRAQGHSVVHAPHGLAALTEAADNTFDLALLDLDLPGLDGFALARQLRVFGYEMPLIAVTARSDEAAEPSAQEAGFDRFLRKPLTGEMLATTIAEALRHARARDGA
;
A
#
# COMPACT_ATOMS: atom_id res chain seq x y z
N MET A 1 53.00 61.64 -25.92
CA MET A 1 52.22 60.85 -26.91
C MET A 1 53.00 59.69 -27.54
N LEU A 2 54.33 59.77 -27.72
CA LEU A 2 55.13 58.65 -28.27
C LEU A 2 55.33 57.43 -27.33
N TRP A 3 55.25 57.60 -26.01
CA TRP A 3 55.47 56.51 -25.03
C TRP A 3 54.26 55.57 -24.86
N VAL A 4 53.06 56.03 -25.20
CA VAL A 4 51.83 55.19 -25.12
C VAL A 4 51.72 54.27 -26.34
N CYS A 5 52.30 54.65 -27.49
CA CYS A 5 52.33 53.79 -28.67
C CYS A 5 53.36 52.65 -28.57
N LEU A 6 54.41 52.77 -27.74
CA LEU A 6 55.41 51.70 -27.59
C LEU A 6 54.98 50.57 -26.64
N CYS A 7 54.01 50.82 -25.73
CA CYS A 7 53.44 49.77 -24.87
C CYS A 7 52.28 49.00 -25.53
N LEU A 8 51.90 49.36 -26.76
CA LEU A 8 51.01 48.59 -27.63
C LEU A 8 51.78 47.65 -28.57
N ALA A 9 53.09 47.51 -28.37
CA ALA A 9 53.91 46.55 -29.08
C ALA A 9 53.54 45.12 -28.65
N VAL A 10 52.79 44.45 -29.53
CA VAL A 10 52.69 43.00 -29.64
C VAL A 10 52.20 42.32 -28.35
N LEU A 11 50.89 42.40 -28.08
CA LEU A 11 50.25 41.21 -27.51
C LEU A 11 50.55 40.08 -28.51
N PRO A 12 51.22 38.98 -28.10
CA PRO A 12 51.36 37.86 -28.99
C PRO A 12 49.94 37.49 -29.40
N VAL A 13 49.69 37.46 -30.71
CA VAL A 13 48.56 36.72 -31.25
C VAL A 13 48.82 35.29 -30.77
N GLN A 14 48.23 34.93 -29.62
CA GLN A 14 48.33 33.58 -29.11
C GLN A 14 47.72 32.70 -30.18
N ALA A 15 48.59 31.95 -30.84
CA ALA A 15 48.20 31.09 -31.92
C ALA A 15 47.36 29.96 -31.30
N ARG A 16 46.04 30.07 -31.49
CA ARG A 16 45.08 29.07 -31.05
C ARG A 16 45.34 27.76 -31.79
N THR A 17 45.12 26.65 -31.10
CA THR A 17 45.11 25.32 -31.70
C THR A 17 44.19 25.30 -32.93
N PRO A 18 44.56 24.59 -34.02
CA PRO A 18 43.71 24.45 -35.19
C PRO A 18 42.35 23.84 -34.84
N ALA A 19 41.28 24.33 -35.45
CA ALA A 19 39.94 23.83 -35.20
C ALA A 19 39.71 22.54 -36.03
N THR A 20 39.43 21.42 -35.37
CA THR A 20 39.16 20.13 -36.03
C THR A 20 37.79 19.62 -35.61
N PRO A 21 36.72 20.02 -36.32
CA PRO A 21 35.38 19.63 -35.96
C PRO A 21 35.15 18.12 -36.16
N VAL A 22 34.63 17.45 -35.13
CA VAL A 22 34.25 16.04 -35.16
C VAL A 22 32.78 15.91 -34.72
N PRO A 23 31.81 16.01 -35.65
CA PRO A 23 30.40 15.85 -35.31
C PRO A 23 30.09 14.41 -34.86
N ILE A 24 29.34 14.26 -33.78
CA ILE A 24 28.88 13.00 -33.21
C ILE A 24 27.53 12.62 -33.86
N GLN A 25 27.40 11.39 -34.34
CA GLN A 25 26.15 10.88 -34.92
C GLN A 25 25.18 10.42 -33.82
N LEU A 26 23.92 10.82 -33.92
CA LEU A 26 22.79 10.36 -33.12
C LEU A 26 21.76 9.72 -34.06
N THR A 27 21.28 8.54 -33.70
CA THR A 27 20.40 7.69 -34.51
C THR A 27 19.20 7.20 -33.69
N ILE A 28 18.33 6.39 -34.30
CA ILE A 28 17.24 5.70 -33.58
C ILE A 28 17.77 4.87 -32.39
N ALA A 29 18.98 4.31 -32.50
CA ALA A 29 19.60 3.54 -31.40
C ALA A 29 19.89 4.40 -30.15
N ASP A 30 20.05 5.70 -30.33
CA ASP A 30 20.27 6.69 -29.26
C ASP A 30 18.95 7.24 -28.71
N GLY A 31 17.81 6.79 -29.24
CA GLY A 31 16.46 7.18 -28.79
C GLY A 31 15.77 8.22 -29.68
N LEU A 32 16.35 8.59 -30.84
CA LEU A 32 15.65 9.43 -31.80
C LEU A 32 14.40 8.71 -32.35
N PRO A 33 13.32 9.45 -32.67
CA PRO A 33 12.11 8.86 -33.27
C PRO A 33 12.35 8.32 -34.69
N SER A 34 13.18 9.01 -35.49
CA SER A 34 13.51 8.67 -36.86
C SER A 34 14.92 9.17 -37.18
N ASP A 35 15.57 8.54 -38.17
CA ASP A 35 16.84 8.99 -38.72
C ASP A 35 16.69 10.19 -39.68
N THR A 36 15.45 10.62 -39.94
CA THR A 36 15.13 11.80 -40.75
C THR A 36 14.56 12.89 -39.85
N ILE A 37 15.38 13.92 -39.61
CA ILE A 37 15.00 15.10 -38.84
C ILE A 37 14.82 16.27 -39.80
N ASN A 38 13.60 16.78 -39.90
CA ASN A 38 13.21 17.81 -40.87
C ASN A 38 13.55 19.22 -40.37
N GLN A 39 13.33 19.49 -39.08
CA GLN A 39 13.59 20.81 -38.48
C GLN A 39 13.88 20.71 -36.98
N LEU A 40 14.68 21.65 -36.48
CA LEU A 40 14.95 21.84 -35.06
C LEU A 40 14.46 23.20 -34.57
N ALA A 41 14.01 23.27 -33.32
CA ALA A 41 13.71 24.51 -32.63
C ALA A 41 13.98 24.36 -31.14
N GLU A 42 14.33 25.44 -30.45
CA GLU A 42 14.55 25.41 -29.01
C GLU A 42 13.48 26.24 -28.30
N ASP A 43 12.92 25.72 -27.21
CA ASP A 43 11.94 26.45 -26.42
C ASP A 43 12.59 27.38 -25.38
N LYS A 44 11.80 28.29 -24.80
CA LYS A 44 12.30 29.25 -23.80
C LYS A 44 12.77 28.56 -22.52
N GLN A 45 12.34 27.33 -22.26
CA GLN A 45 12.75 26.58 -21.08
C GLN A 45 14.12 25.93 -21.20
N GLY A 46 14.51 25.44 -22.37
CA GLY A 46 15.72 24.60 -22.43
C GLY A 46 15.69 23.50 -23.45
N TYR A 47 14.52 23.10 -23.91
CA TYR A 47 14.36 21.85 -24.61
C TYR A 47 14.55 22.04 -26.10
N LEU A 48 15.26 21.09 -26.71
CA LEU A 48 15.40 21.00 -28.15
C LEU A 48 14.24 20.18 -28.71
N TRP A 49 13.46 20.77 -29.60
CA TRP A 49 12.37 20.15 -30.33
C TRP A 49 12.85 19.70 -31.70
N LEU A 50 12.39 18.52 -32.10
CA LEU A 50 12.80 17.80 -33.30
C LEU A 50 11.55 17.40 -34.07
N ALA A 51 11.41 17.96 -35.28
CA ALA A 51 10.43 17.51 -36.27
C ALA A 51 11.02 16.31 -37.02
N SER A 52 10.30 15.19 -37.09
CA SER A 52 10.78 13.96 -37.72
C SER A 52 9.68 13.26 -38.51
N ASP A 53 10.08 12.28 -39.31
CA ASP A 53 9.14 11.45 -40.08
C ASP A 53 8.33 10.46 -39.23
N ASP A 54 8.70 10.25 -37.96
CA ASP A 54 7.96 9.39 -37.02
C ASP A 54 7.68 10.08 -35.68
N GLY A 55 7.12 11.29 -35.77
CA GLY A 55 6.57 12.02 -34.66
C GLY A 55 7.36 13.26 -34.28
N LEU A 56 6.87 13.94 -33.24
CA LEU A 56 7.53 15.08 -32.63
C LEU A 56 8.37 14.58 -31.45
N ALA A 57 9.65 14.95 -31.40
CA ALA A 57 10.48 14.66 -30.24
C ALA A 57 10.90 15.94 -29.51
N ARG A 58 10.98 15.85 -28.19
CA ARG A 58 11.59 16.85 -27.31
C ARG A 58 12.75 16.20 -26.58
N PHE A 59 13.91 16.80 -26.70
CA PHE A 59 15.15 16.37 -26.08
C PHE A 59 15.51 17.30 -24.91
N ASP A 60 15.76 16.71 -23.73
CA ASP A 60 16.15 17.43 -22.51
C ASP A 60 17.67 17.48 -22.28
N GLY A 61 18.44 16.92 -23.22
CA GLY A 61 19.88 16.70 -23.09
C GLY A 61 20.24 15.24 -22.82
N ARG A 62 19.33 14.45 -22.23
CA ARG A 62 19.53 13.05 -21.83
C ARG A 62 18.54 12.10 -22.47
N ASN A 63 17.26 12.45 -22.46
CA ASN A 63 16.15 11.60 -22.90
C ASN A 63 15.32 12.32 -23.95
N TYR A 64 14.74 11.51 -24.83
CA TYR A 64 13.73 11.94 -25.78
C TYR A 64 12.34 11.65 -25.22
N ARG A 65 11.47 12.65 -25.23
CA ARG A 65 10.02 12.45 -25.14
C ARG A 65 9.46 12.56 -26.55
N ILE A 66 8.87 11.47 -27.03
CA ILE A 66 8.32 11.36 -28.37
C ILE A 66 6.79 11.40 -28.25
N TRP A 67 6.14 12.13 -29.14
CA TRP A 67 4.70 12.11 -29.31
C TRP A 67 4.37 11.64 -30.73
N ARG A 68 3.36 10.78 -30.83
CA ARG A 68 2.81 10.24 -32.08
C ARG A 68 1.30 10.50 -32.17
N MET A 69 0.65 10.01 -33.23
CA MET A 69 -0.81 10.08 -33.37
C MET A 69 -1.56 9.50 -32.18
N GLU A 70 -1.04 8.43 -31.56
CA GLU A 70 -1.61 7.82 -30.34
C GLU A 70 -1.59 8.75 -29.11
N ASP A 71 -0.70 9.74 -29.10
CA ASP A 71 -0.62 10.77 -28.05
C ASP A 71 -1.42 12.05 -28.39
N GLY A 72 -2.08 12.07 -29.55
CA GLY A 72 -2.92 13.19 -30.00
C GLY A 72 -2.31 14.08 -31.10
N LEU A 73 -1.19 13.70 -31.72
CA LEU A 73 -0.77 14.35 -32.97
C LEU A 73 -1.76 14.08 -34.11
N THR A 74 -1.84 14.98 -35.09
CA THR A 74 -2.71 14.78 -36.26
C THR A 74 -2.10 13.88 -37.32
N SER A 75 -0.76 13.82 -37.41
CA SER A 75 0.02 12.90 -38.23
C SER A 75 1.37 12.63 -37.56
N ASN A 76 2.04 11.54 -37.93
CA ASN A 76 3.39 11.25 -37.45
C ASN A 76 4.47 12.01 -38.24
N VAL A 77 4.24 12.35 -39.51
CA VAL A 77 5.26 13.04 -40.32
C VAL A 77 5.23 14.53 -40.01
N VAL A 78 6.14 14.99 -39.16
CA VAL A 78 6.28 16.40 -38.79
C VAL A 78 7.36 17.04 -39.64
N TRP A 79 6.98 18.02 -40.44
CA TRP A 79 7.89 18.68 -41.39
C TRP A 79 8.53 19.94 -40.82
N THR A 80 7.74 20.78 -40.16
CA THR A 80 8.17 22.09 -39.67
C THR A 80 7.72 22.35 -38.26
N ILE A 81 8.54 23.07 -37.49
CA ILE A 81 8.25 23.47 -36.11
C ILE A 81 8.61 24.93 -35.86
N CYS A 82 7.82 25.60 -35.03
CA CYS A 82 8.03 26.98 -34.62
C CYS A 82 7.61 27.15 -33.16
N VAL A 83 8.50 27.67 -32.31
CA VAL A 83 8.16 28.02 -30.92
C VAL A 83 7.76 29.49 -30.88
N ASP A 84 6.57 29.75 -30.37
CA ASP A 84 6.01 31.11 -30.34
C ASP A 84 6.38 31.90 -29.07
N ALA A 85 5.99 33.18 -29.04
CA ALA A 85 6.27 34.09 -27.92
C ALA A 85 5.61 33.68 -26.60
N ASN A 86 4.57 32.83 -26.63
CA ASN A 86 3.93 32.24 -25.46
C ASN A 86 4.47 30.84 -25.14
N ASP A 87 5.55 30.43 -25.81
CA ASP A 87 6.22 29.14 -25.68
C ASP A 87 5.36 27.93 -26.08
N ARG A 88 4.34 28.17 -26.94
CA ARG A 88 3.62 27.10 -27.62
C ARG A 88 4.46 26.59 -28.77
N VAL A 89 4.49 25.27 -28.93
CA VAL A 89 5.22 24.62 -30.03
C VAL A 89 4.24 24.38 -31.16
N TRP A 90 4.32 25.18 -32.21
CA TRP A 90 3.57 24.99 -33.44
C TRP A 90 4.29 23.99 -34.33
N MET A 91 3.52 23.18 -35.04
CA MET A 91 4.05 22.16 -35.93
C MET A 91 3.17 22.00 -37.17
N GLY A 92 3.83 21.74 -38.29
CA GLY A 92 3.19 21.43 -39.55
C GLY A 92 3.51 20.02 -40.01
N PHE A 93 2.52 19.37 -40.58
CA PHE A 93 2.58 17.96 -40.96
C PHE A 93 2.59 17.78 -42.48
N GLU A 94 3.00 16.60 -42.95
CA GLU A 94 2.91 16.25 -44.38
C GLU A 94 1.46 16.09 -44.85
N ASP A 95 0.58 15.50 -44.02
CA ASP A 95 -0.81 15.18 -44.36
C ASP A 95 -1.81 15.51 -43.22
N GLY A 96 -1.38 16.30 -42.24
CA GLY A 96 -2.14 16.56 -41.00
C GLY A 96 -2.46 18.03 -40.69
N GLY A 97 -2.15 18.97 -41.59
CA GLY A 97 -2.39 20.41 -41.41
C GLY A 97 -1.48 21.07 -40.38
N VAL A 98 -2.01 22.03 -39.59
CA VAL A 98 -1.28 22.69 -38.48
C VAL A 98 -1.77 22.16 -37.13
N GLY A 99 -0.83 21.85 -36.24
CA GLY A 99 -1.09 21.62 -34.83
C GLY A 99 -0.23 22.51 -33.94
N TYR A 100 -0.58 22.61 -32.67
CA TYR A 100 0.30 23.19 -31.66
C TYR A 100 0.15 22.51 -30.31
N LEU A 101 1.24 22.49 -29.56
CA LEU A 101 1.31 22.00 -28.19
C LEU A 101 1.25 23.20 -27.23
N GLU A 102 0.29 23.18 -26.31
CA GLU A 102 0.18 24.19 -25.26
C GLU A 102 1.35 24.11 -24.26
N ALA A 103 1.95 25.26 -23.93
CA ALA A 103 3.12 25.33 -23.06
C ALA A 103 2.88 24.74 -21.65
N ASN A 104 1.72 25.05 -21.06
CA ASN A 104 1.40 24.74 -19.66
C ASN A 104 0.79 23.35 -19.48
N THR A 105 -0.19 22.99 -20.32
CA THR A 105 -0.93 21.74 -20.19
C THR A 105 -0.29 20.59 -20.97
N ARG A 106 0.64 20.90 -21.89
CA ARG A 106 1.25 19.94 -22.82
C ARG A 106 0.19 19.09 -23.54
N THR A 107 -0.93 19.72 -23.87
CA THR A 107 -2.02 19.11 -24.65
C THR A 107 -1.91 19.54 -26.09
N PHE A 108 -1.98 18.60 -27.02
CA PHE A 108 -2.04 18.90 -28.45
C PHE A 108 -3.40 19.48 -28.81
N LYS A 109 -3.36 20.51 -29.66
CA LYS A 109 -4.52 21.12 -30.29
C LYS A 109 -4.27 21.23 -31.78
N ARG A 110 -5.30 20.95 -32.57
CA ARG A 110 -5.31 21.22 -34.01
C ARG A 110 -5.79 22.64 -34.26
N LEU A 111 -5.20 23.31 -35.25
CA LEU A 111 -5.77 24.56 -35.75
C LEU A 111 -6.89 24.22 -36.75
N GLU A 112 -8.10 24.67 -36.45
CA GLU A 112 -9.26 24.50 -37.32
C GLU A 112 -9.90 25.87 -37.57
N ASP A 113 -10.17 26.17 -38.84
CA ASP A 113 -10.93 27.35 -39.25
C ASP A 113 -12.03 26.91 -40.23
N PRO A 114 -13.32 27.10 -39.90
CA PRO A 114 -14.43 26.72 -40.78
C PRO A 114 -14.39 27.40 -42.15
N GLN A 115 -13.72 28.54 -42.29
CA GLN A 115 -13.58 29.26 -43.56
C GLN A 115 -12.58 28.56 -44.51
N PHE A 116 -11.62 27.82 -43.97
CA PHE A 116 -10.54 27.17 -44.71
C PHE A 116 -10.40 25.69 -44.32
N PRO A 117 -11.43 24.86 -44.58
CA PRO A 117 -11.42 23.44 -44.20
C PRO A 117 -10.30 22.65 -44.88
N GLU A 118 -9.80 23.10 -46.03
CA GLU A 118 -8.68 22.49 -46.74
C GLU A 118 -7.35 22.53 -45.99
N LEU A 119 -7.18 23.47 -45.05
CA LEU A 119 -5.98 23.56 -44.21
C LEU A 119 -5.84 22.33 -43.29
N ARG A 120 -6.96 21.62 -43.05
CA ARG A 120 -7.00 20.42 -42.21
C ARG A 120 -6.02 19.37 -42.70
N ASP A 121 -6.01 19.09 -44.00
CA ASP A 121 -5.22 18.01 -44.60
C ASP A 121 -4.14 18.56 -45.54
N ALA A 122 -3.77 19.84 -45.36
CA ALA A 122 -2.74 20.49 -46.14
C ALA A 122 -1.34 20.08 -45.69
N THR A 123 -0.46 19.84 -46.66
CA THR A 123 0.98 19.66 -46.44
C THR A 123 1.62 21.00 -46.11
N LEU A 124 2.29 21.09 -44.98
CA LEU A 124 2.94 22.32 -44.52
C LEU A 124 4.45 22.22 -44.60
N TRP A 125 5.06 23.24 -45.19
CA TRP A 125 6.51 23.28 -45.35
C TRP A 125 7.20 24.29 -44.45
N SER A 126 6.50 25.34 -44.04
CA SER A 126 7.12 26.42 -43.25
C SER A 126 6.14 27.07 -42.29
N LEU A 127 6.67 27.43 -41.11
CA LEU A 127 5.98 28.18 -40.08
C LEU A 127 6.88 29.30 -39.58
N ALA A 128 6.30 30.47 -39.32
CA ALA A 128 7.02 31.58 -38.69
C ALA A 128 6.06 32.44 -37.85
N GLN A 129 6.57 33.02 -36.76
CA GLN A 129 5.84 34.02 -35.99
C GLN A 129 6.43 35.42 -36.17
N THR A 130 5.63 36.39 -36.59
CA THR A 130 6.05 37.81 -36.62
C THR A 130 5.95 38.45 -35.23
N PRO A 131 6.66 39.56 -34.95
CA PRO A 131 6.68 40.18 -33.62
C PRO A 131 5.31 40.60 -33.07
N ASP A 132 4.34 40.87 -33.95
CA ASP A 132 2.95 41.19 -33.60
C ASP A 132 2.16 39.98 -33.06
N GLY A 133 2.75 38.78 -33.08
CA GLY A 133 2.17 37.55 -32.57
C GLY A 133 1.48 36.68 -33.63
N ASP A 134 1.41 37.13 -34.88
CA ASP A 134 0.77 36.39 -35.97
C ASP A 134 1.60 35.17 -36.37
N ILE A 135 0.91 34.05 -36.58
CA ILE A 135 1.49 32.81 -37.09
C ILE A 135 1.25 32.74 -38.59
N TRP A 136 2.34 32.67 -39.34
CA TRP A 136 2.33 32.51 -40.80
C TRP A 136 2.59 31.06 -41.16
N ILE A 137 1.76 30.54 -42.07
CA ILE A 137 1.68 29.12 -42.42
C ILE A 137 1.86 28.98 -43.93
N GLY A 138 3.03 28.49 -44.33
CA GLY A 138 3.37 28.21 -45.71
C GLY A 138 3.01 26.77 -46.09
N THR A 139 2.18 26.62 -47.12
CA THR A 139 1.68 25.32 -47.57
C THR A 139 2.38 24.87 -48.85
N ALA A 140 2.32 23.56 -49.12
CA ALA A 140 2.88 23.00 -50.34
C ALA A 140 2.08 23.38 -51.60
N LYS A 141 0.76 23.58 -51.52
CA LYS A 141 -0.11 23.76 -52.71
C LYS A 141 -1.17 24.84 -52.57
N GLN A 142 -1.46 25.31 -51.36
CA GLN A 142 -2.55 26.22 -51.05
C GLN A 142 -2.06 27.64 -50.73
N GLY A 143 -0.82 28.00 -51.03
CA GLY A 143 -0.30 29.35 -50.74
C GLY A 143 0.03 29.57 -49.26
N LEU A 144 -0.21 30.79 -48.78
CA LEU A 144 0.19 31.28 -47.47
C LEU A 144 -1.02 31.68 -46.65
N TYR A 145 -1.06 31.25 -45.39
CA TYR A 145 -2.08 31.67 -44.41
C TYR A 145 -1.43 32.52 -43.30
N ARG A 146 -2.19 33.46 -42.77
CA ARG A 146 -1.84 34.27 -41.60
C ARG A 146 -2.92 34.09 -40.54
N TYR A 147 -2.55 33.50 -39.42
CA TYR A 147 -3.40 33.31 -38.25
C TYR A 147 -3.06 34.34 -37.19
N ARG A 148 -4.04 35.15 -36.80
CA ARG A 148 -3.88 36.22 -35.81
C ARG A 148 -4.20 35.75 -34.40
N PRO A 149 -3.63 36.38 -33.35
CA PRO A 149 -3.97 36.07 -31.96
C PRO A 149 -5.46 36.25 -31.60
N ASP A 150 -6.20 37.07 -32.36
CA ASP A 150 -7.63 37.28 -32.21
C ASP A 150 -8.49 36.14 -32.81
N GLY A 151 -7.84 35.12 -33.38
CA GLY A 151 -8.46 33.95 -34.00
C GLY A 151 -8.83 34.12 -35.46
N ARG A 152 -8.60 35.30 -36.08
CA ARG A 152 -8.90 35.52 -37.49
C ARG A 152 -7.83 34.94 -38.41
N MET A 153 -8.26 34.40 -39.54
CA MET A 153 -7.39 33.86 -40.58
C MET A 153 -7.46 34.67 -41.87
N GLN A 154 -6.32 34.85 -42.53
CA GLN A 154 -6.19 35.48 -43.84
C GLN A 154 -5.43 34.56 -44.79
N HIS A 155 -5.82 34.53 -46.06
CA HIS A 155 -5.25 33.67 -47.09
C HIS A 155 -4.68 34.48 -48.24
N PHE A 156 -3.48 34.10 -48.68
CA PHE A 156 -2.76 34.68 -49.81
C PHE A 156 -2.43 33.56 -50.80
N SER A 157 -2.88 33.71 -52.04
CA SER A 157 -2.62 32.76 -53.13
C SER A 157 -1.97 33.45 -54.33
N ALA A 158 -1.42 32.65 -55.24
CA ALA A 158 -0.94 33.11 -56.51
C ALA A 158 -2.11 33.45 -57.44
N LYS A 159 -2.03 34.61 -58.08
CA LYS A 159 -2.99 35.07 -59.09
C LYS A 159 -2.23 35.47 -60.34
N ALA A 160 -2.57 34.84 -61.45
CA ALA A 160 -1.92 35.12 -62.73
C ALA A 160 -2.06 36.61 -63.09
N GLY A 161 -0.92 37.27 -63.33
CA GLY A 161 -0.87 38.69 -63.72
C GLY A 161 -0.95 39.71 -62.56
N ASP A 162 -1.13 39.29 -61.31
CA ASP A 162 -1.17 40.20 -60.15
C ASP A 162 0.20 40.29 -59.47
N ALA A 163 0.90 41.42 -59.65
CA ALA A 163 2.19 41.66 -59.01
C ALA A 163 2.11 41.76 -57.48
N GLY A 164 0.93 42.07 -56.92
CA GLY A 164 0.67 42.15 -55.49
C GLY A 164 0.24 40.83 -54.84
N SER A 165 0.13 39.74 -55.62
CA SER A 165 -0.10 38.38 -55.11
C SER A 165 1.19 37.59 -55.01
N LEU A 166 1.12 36.40 -54.39
CA LEU A 166 2.23 35.44 -54.43
C LEU A 166 2.57 35.07 -55.90
N PRO A 167 3.86 34.83 -56.22
CA PRO A 167 4.28 34.35 -57.53
C PRO A 167 4.05 32.84 -57.73
N SER A 168 3.93 32.07 -56.64
CA SER A 168 3.54 30.66 -56.65
C SER A 168 2.87 30.31 -55.31
N ASP A 169 1.97 29.31 -55.33
CA ASP A 169 1.32 28.76 -54.14
C ASP A 169 2.20 27.77 -53.35
N ASN A 170 3.36 27.38 -53.90
CA ASN A 170 4.34 26.52 -53.22
C ASN A 170 5.22 27.37 -52.29
N VAL A 171 4.87 27.47 -51.01
CA VAL A 171 5.61 28.30 -50.03
C VAL A 171 6.61 27.45 -49.25
N VAL A 172 7.90 27.57 -49.59
CA VAL A 172 8.97 26.70 -49.07
C VAL A 172 9.66 27.24 -47.81
N GLY A 173 9.61 28.54 -47.57
CA GLY A 173 10.38 29.17 -46.50
C GLY A 173 9.78 30.49 -46.08
N LEU A 174 9.80 30.73 -44.77
CA LEU A 174 9.30 31.94 -44.13
C LEU A 174 10.34 32.45 -43.15
N GLU A 175 10.80 33.69 -43.34
CA GLU A 175 11.84 34.28 -42.50
C GLU A 175 11.47 35.70 -42.07
N VAL A 176 11.39 35.92 -40.77
CA VAL A 176 10.97 37.21 -40.21
C VAL A 176 12.12 38.22 -40.30
N ALA A 177 11.88 39.33 -40.97
CA ALA A 177 12.84 40.41 -41.10
C ALA A 177 12.96 41.25 -39.80
N PRO A 178 14.09 41.94 -39.56
CA PRO A 178 14.29 42.73 -38.34
C PRO A 178 13.32 43.90 -38.16
N ASP A 179 12.76 44.40 -39.26
CA ASP A 179 11.75 45.46 -39.28
C ASP A 179 10.33 44.95 -38.93
N GLY A 180 10.18 43.64 -38.66
CA GLY A 180 8.91 42.97 -38.42
C GLY A 180 8.22 42.49 -39.71
N GLY A 181 8.81 42.74 -40.88
CA GLY A 181 8.38 42.20 -42.15
C GLY A 181 8.61 40.69 -42.27
N LEU A 182 8.16 40.11 -43.38
CA LEU A 182 8.27 38.67 -43.64
C LEU A 182 8.82 38.40 -45.03
N TRP A 183 9.94 37.68 -45.10
CA TRP A 183 10.46 37.09 -46.32
C TRP A 183 9.75 35.77 -46.59
N ILE A 184 9.26 35.62 -47.82
CA ILE A 184 8.47 34.47 -48.25
C ILE A 184 9.14 33.90 -49.50
N GLY A 185 9.68 32.70 -49.38
CA GLY A 185 10.25 31.95 -50.50
C GLY A 185 9.21 31.06 -51.14
N THR A 186 9.12 31.12 -52.46
CA THR A 186 8.25 30.23 -53.24
C THR A 186 9.01 29.63 -54.42
N TRP A 187 8.48 28.54 -55.00
CA TRP A 187 9.03 27.99 -56.25
C TRP A 187 8.95 28.95 -57.44
N GLY A 188 8.16 30.04 -57.34
CA GLY A 188 8.04 31.07 -58.38
C GLY A 188 8.79 32.37 -58.11
N GLY A 189 9.45 32.52 -56.96
CA GLY A 189 10.10 33.79 -56.58
C GLY A 189 10.23 34.01 -55.07
N LEU A 190 11.12 34.94 -54.71
CA LEU A 190 11.22 35.52 -53.37
C LEU A 190 10.27 36.73 -53.26
N VAL A 191 9.61 36.87 -52.11
CA VAL A 191 8.68 37.96 -51.81
C VAL A 191 9.01 38.55 -50.44
N HIS A 192 8.87 39.86 -50.29
CA HIS A 192 8.93 40.56 -49.02
C HIS A 192 7.56 41.13 -48.67
N TRP A 193 7.11 40.92 -47.43
CA TRP A 193 5.91 41.53 -46.89
C TRP A 193 6.28 42.67 -45.93
N ASP A 194 5.89 43.89 -46.27
CA ASP A 194 6.27 45.13 -45.55
C ASP A 194 5.32 45.53 -44.41
N GLY A 195 4.44 44.61 -43.98
CA GLY A 195 3.36 44.91 -43.04
C GLY A 195 2.01 45.20 -43.71
N ARG A 196 2.00 45.56 -45.00
CA ARG A 196 0.80 45.93 -45.74
C ARG A 196 0.64 45.20 -47.07
N ARG A 197 1.71 45.05 -47.85
CA ARG A 197 1.68 44.51 -49.22
C ARG A 197 2.79 43.49 -49.44
N LEU A 198 2.60 42.65 -50.44
CA LEU A 198 3.60 41.72 -50.95
C LEU A 198 4.39 42.39 -52.07
N GLU A 199 5.72 42.39 -51.97
CA GLU A 199 6.65 42.92 -52.96
C GLU A 199 7.58 41.81 -53.45
N ARG A 200 7.59 41.54 -54.76
CA ARG A 200 8.44 40.50 -55.35
C ARG A 200 9.88 40.99 -55.46
N VAL A 201 10.84 40.16 -55.04
CA VAL A 201 12.28 40.47 -55.08
C VAL A 201 12.96 39.53 -56.09
N PRO A 202 13.58 40.07 -57.16
CA PRO A 202 14.20 39.24 -58.20
C PRO A 202 15.48 38.57 -57.69
N LEU A 203 15.66 37.29 -58.04
CA LEU A 203 16.88 36.54 -57.77
C LEU A 203 17.90 36.73 -58.90
N PRO A 204 19.21 36.73 -58.62
CA PRO A 204 20.23 36.80 -59.65
C PRO A 204 20.36 35.45 -60.37
N GLY A 205 20.29 35.47 -61.71
CA GLY A 205 20.41 34.27 -62.54
C GLY A 205 19.12 33.91 -63.28
N PRO A 206 19.15 32.82 -64.08
CA PRO A 206 18.01 32.42 -64.90
C PRO A 206 16.87 31.79 -64.08
N SER A 207 17.20 31.14 -62.95
CA SER A 207 16.20 30.58 -62.03
C SER A 207 15.70 31.66 -61.08
N GLN A 208 14.38 31.74 -60.93
CA GLN A 208 13.72 32.57 -59.91
C GLN A 208 13.16 31.72 -58.76
N SER A 209 13.37 30.41 -58.79
CA SER A 209 12.85 29.51 -57.78
C SER A 209 13.64 29.61 -56.48
N VAL A 210 12.93 29.69 -55.36
CA VAL A 210 13.50 29.55 -54.03
C VAL A 210 13.36 28.10 -53.59
N ASN A 211 14.47 27.50 -53.15
CA ASN A 211 14.50 26.16 -52.57
C ASN A 211 14.83 26.20 -51.08
N ARG A 212 15.83 27.00 -50.68
CA ARG A 212 16.26 27.14 -49.28
C ARG A 212 16.37 28.61 -48.89
N MET A 213 15.97 28.90 -47.66
CA MET A 213 16.18 30.19 -47.02
C MET A 213 16.85 30.00 -45.67
N TYR A 214 17.73 30.92 -45.31
CA TYR A 214 18.33 30.97 -43.98
C TYR A 214 18.57 32.43 -43.59
N LYS A 215 17.96 32.86 -42.48
CA LYS A 215 18.24 34.17 -41.90
C LYS A 215 19.40 34.10 -40.91
N GLU A 216 20.35 35.01 -41.03
CA GLU A 216 21.44 35.10 -40.05
C GLU A 216 20.93 35.54 -38.66
N PRO A 217 21.58 35.15 -37.55
CA PRO A 217 21.08 35.42 -36.20
C PRO A 217 21.05 36.92 -35.84
N ASP A 218 21.87 37.74 -36.49
CA ASP A 218 21.84 39.19 -36.34
C ASP A 218 20.71 39.87 -37.14
N GLY A 219 19.99 39.08 -37.96
CA GLY A 219 18.89 39.49 -38.83
C GLY A 219 19.32 40.36 -40.01
N LYS A 220 20.61 40.66 -40.18
CA LYS A 220 21.08 41.63 -41.17
C LYS A 220 21.16 41.05 -42.58
N ALA A 221 21.24 39.74 -42.67
CA ALA A 221 21.37 39.01 -43.92
C ALA A 221 20.41 37.84 -44.01
N LEU A 222 19.84 37.67 -45.20
CA LEU A 222 19.04 36.54 -45.62
C LEU A 222 19.79 35.81 -46.74
N TRP A 223 19.99 34.51 -46.57
CA TRP A 223 20.53 33.63 -47.57
C TRP A 223 19.38 32.94 -48.31
N VAL A 224 19.47 32.92 -49.64
CA VAL A 224 18.49 32.28 -50.52
C VAL A 224 19.23 31.44 -51.53
N ALA A 225 18.81 30.19 -51.72
CA ALA A 225 19.37 29.29 -52.73
C ALA A 225 18.27 28.71 -53.61
N ASP A 226 18.62 28.48 -54.88
CA ASP A 226 17.80 27.78 -55.87
C ASP A 226 17.99 26.24 -55.77
N PHE A 227 17.34 25.49 -56.66
CA PHE A 227 17.49 24.04 -56.73
C PHE A 227 18.88 23.57 -57.21
N ASP A 228 19.59 24.43 -57.95
CA ASP A 228 20.95 24.14 -58.44
C ASP A 228 22.03 24.37 -57.38
N GLY A 229 21.68 24.97 -56.24
CA GLY A 229 22.56 25.15 -55.10
C GLY A 229 23.49 26.37 -55.23
N ASN A 230 22.92 27.54 -55.53
CA ASN A 230 23.65 28.80 -55.57
C ASN A 230 23.20 29.75 -54.46
N PRO A 231 23.84 29.73 -53.27
CA PRO A 231 23.44 30.60 -52.18
C PRO A 231 23.77 32.07 -52.50
N VAL A 232 22.77 32.92 -52.38
CA VAL A 232 22.83 34.36 -52.60
C VAL A 232 22.46 35.06 -51.31
N GLN A 233 23.19 36.12 -50.97
CA GLN A 233 22.93 36.90 -49.77
C GLN A 233 22.17 38.19 -50.12
N PHE A 234 21.12 38.45 -49.36
CA PHE A 234 20.34 39.69 -49.39
C PHE A 234 20.49 40.41 -48.04
N ASN A 235 20.61 41.73 -48.07
CA ASN A 235 20.52 42.53 -46.85
C ASN A 235 19.05 42.79 -46.45
N THR A 236 18.84 43.49 -45.35
CA THR A 236 17.50 43.83 -44.81
C THR A 236 16.60 44.62 -45.77
N VAL A 237 17.14 45.19 -46.85
CA VAL A 237 16.40 45.99 -47.85
C VAL A 237 16.29 45.22 -49.18
N GLY A 238 16.61 43.92 -49.20
CA GLY A 238 16.52 43.09 -50.41
C GLY A 238 17.60 43.38 -51.45
N ARG A 239 18.73 43.98 -51.07
CA ARG A 239 19.88 44.18 -51.98
C ARG A 239 20.90 43.05 -51.84
N LEU A 240 21.45 42.64 -52.98
CA LEU A 240 22.50 41.63 -53.06
C LEU A 240 23.79 42.09 -52.39
N THR A 241 24.41 41.18 -51.63
CA THR A 241 25.74 41.36 -51.02
C THR A 241 26.69 40.26 -51.45
N ALA A 242 28.00 40.55 -51.41
CA ALA A 242 29.03 39.59 -51.79
C ALA A 242 29.14 38.46 -50.75
N ARG A 243 29.49 37.25 -51.22
CA ARG A 243 29.72 36.10 -50.34
C ARG A 243 30.95 36.35 -49.46
N PRO A 244 30.88 36.12 -48.14
CA PRO A 244 32.04 36.27 -47.25
C PRO A 244 33.18 35.28 -47.52
N TRP A 245 32.86 34.08 -48.02
CA TRP A 245 33.84 33.09 -48.46
C TRP A 245 34.08 33.24 -49.97
N GLN A 246 35.17 33.89 -50.33
CA GLN A 246 35.69 33.97 -51.69
C GLN A 246 37.21 33.93 -51.64
N GLY A 247 37.79 32.76 -51.91
CA GLY A 247 39.25 32.63 -51.97
C GLY A 247 39.71 31.18 -51.96
N GLY A 248 40.17 30.70 -53.13
CA GLY A 248 40.86 29.42 -53.26
C GLY A 248 40.61 28.75 -54.61
N LYS A 249 41.64 28.15 -55.22
CA LYS A 249 41.52 27.42 -56.50
C LYS A 249 40.68 26.14 -56.42
N ASP A 250 40.35 25.68 -55.20
CA ASP A 250 39.61 24.44 -54.90
C ASP A 250 38.46 24.67 -53.89
N THR A 251 37.79 25.83 -53.90
CA THR A 251 36.63 26.02 -53.02
C THR A 251 35.48 25.11 -53.46
N ALA A 252 35.16 24.10 -52.65
CA ALA A 252 33.97 23.26 -52.85
C ALA A 252 32.75 24.18 -53.03
N GLN A 253 32.03 24.00 -54.14
CA GLN A 253 30.85 24.82 -54.43
C GLN A 253 29.81 24.61 -53.34
N ALA A 254 29.57 25.65 -52.54
CA ALA A 254 28.54 25.64 -51.51
C ALA A 254 27.16 25.60 -52.18
N ARG A 255 26.39 24.55 -51.89
CA ARG A 255 24.99 24.37 -52.31
C ARG A 255 24.03 25.21 -51.49
N GLY A 256 24.36 25.43 -50.22
CA GLY A 256 23.56 26.24 -49.32
C GLY A 256 24.31 26.62 -48.06
N VAL A 257 23.78 27.62 -47.36
CA VAL A 257 24.25 28.00 -46.02
C VAL A 257 23.36 27.31 -45.00
N LEU A 258 23.97 26.57 -44.08
CA LEU A 258 23.26 25.87 -43.02
C LEU A 258 23.10 26.77 -41.79
N LEU A 259 24.20 27.36 -41.32
CA LEU A 259 24.19 28.38 -40.27
C LEU A 259 25.45 29.24 -40.28
N ARG A 260 25.40 30.36 -39.55
CA ARG A 260 26.55 31.18 -39.15
C ARG A 260 26.68 31.09 -37.63
N ASP A 261 27.78 30.52 -37.15
CA ASP A 261 27.97 30.32 -35.72
C ASP A 261 28.32 31.63 -34.98
N ARG A 262 28.24 31.61 -33.64
CA ARG A 262 28.62 32.73 -32.76
C ARG A 262 30.06 33.24 -32.93
N LEU A 263 30.95 32.44 -33.51
CA LEU A 263 32.33 32.83 -33.81
C LEU A 263 32.47 33.45 -35.21
N GLY A 264 31.36 33.56 -35.95
CA GLY A 264 31.28 34.17 -37.27
C GLY A 264 31.64 33.22 -38.42
N ARG A 265 31.84 31.92 -38.15
CA ARG A 265 32.12 30.92 -39.19
C ARG A 265 30.82 30.49 -39.85
N TYR A 266 30.86 30.33 -41.16
CA TYR A 266 29.77 29.79 -41.96
C TYR A 266 29.91 28.28 -42.07
N TRP A 267 28.83 27.59 -41.77
CA TRP A 267 28.66 26.17 -41.99
C TRP A 267 27.81 25.96 -43.22
N LEU A 268 28.36 25.20 -44.16
CA LEU A 268 27.91 25.14 -45.54
C LEU A 268 27.59 23.69 -45.91
N ASP A 269 26.52 23.52 -46.67
CA ASP A 269 26.25 22.29 -47.39
C ASP A 269 26.99 22.37 -48.73
N THR A 270 27.88 21.42 -49.01
CA THR A 270 28.74 21.41 -50.21
C THR A 270 28.56 20.11 -50.97
N ALA A 271 28.99 20.05 -52.23
CA ALA A 271 28.95 18.81 -53.01
C ALA A 271 29.74 17.64 -52.37
N THR A 272 30.73 17.94 -51.52
CA THR A 272 31.58 16.95 -50.82
C THR A 272 31.17 16.72 -49.35
N GLY A 273 30.04 17.30 -48.93
CA GLY A 273 29.45 17.13 -47.60
C GLY A 273 29.48 18.41 -46.79
N LEU A 274 29.74 18.27 -45.49
CA LEU A 274 29.77 19.41 -44.57
C LEU A 274 31.01 20.27 -44.83
N GLY A 275 30.81 21.57 -45.04
CA GLY A 275 31.87 22.55 -45.22
C GLY A 275 31.86 23.59 -44.10
N MET A 276 33.03 24.11 -43.76
CA MET A 276 33.21 25.20 -42.81
C MET A 276 34.07 26.30 -43.43
N SER A 277 33.63 27.55 -43.34
CA SER A 277 34.43 28.68 -43.82
C SER A 277 35.65 28.90 -42.95
N THR A 278 36.79 29.15 -43.58
CA THR A 278 38.04 29.49 -42.91
C THR A 278 38.20 31.01 -42.79
N ARG A 279 39.17 31.46 -41.96
CA ARG A 279 39.40 32.89 -41.72
C ARG A 279 39.96 33.64 -42.94
N ASP A 280 40.63 32.93 -43.83
CA ASP A 280 41.18 33.43 -45.10
C ASP A 280 40.13 33.45 -46.23
N GLY A 281 38.87 33.13 -45.93
CA GLY A 281 37.76 33.18 -46.90
C GLY A 281 37.62 31.92 -47.76
N GLY A 282 38.36 30.85 -47.44
CA GLY A 282 38.20 29.53 -48.01
C GLY A 282 37.07 28.72 -47.38
N VAL A 283 36.87 27.50 -47.87
CA VAL A 283 35.94 26.51 -47.31
C VAL A 283 36.68 25.19 -47.16
N GLU A 284 36.78 24.70 -45.93
CA GLU A 284 37.36 23.39 -45.61
C GLU A 284 36.26 22.35 -45.46
N ARG A 285 36.55 21.13 -45.93
CA ARG A 285 35.66 19.98 -45.74
C ARG A 285 35.77 19.50 -44.30
N VAL A 286 34.64 19.41 -43.61
CA VAL A 286 34.55 18.80 -42.29
C VAL A 286 34.39 17.29 -42.47
N PRO A 287 35.31 16.47 -41.94
CA PRO A 287 35.16 15.02 -41.98
C PRO A 287 34.03 14.60 -41.05
N VAL A 288 33.17 13.71 -41.55
CA VAL A 288 32.00 13.22 -40.83
C VAL A 288 32.07 11.70 -40.83
N TYR A 289 32.21 11.11 -39.65
CA TYR A 289 32.39 9.67 -39.47
C TYR A 289 31.11 9.04 -38.94
N SER A 290 30.57 8.06 -39.66
CA SER A 290 29.37 7.34 -39.26
C SER A 290 29.74 6.00 -38.66
N PHE A 291 29.25 5.76 -37.44
CA PHE A 291 29.45 4.48 -36.76
C PHE A 291 28.71 3.36 -37.49
N SER A 292 27.48 3.60 -37.95
CA SER A 292 26.71 2.61 -38.71
C SER A 292 27.36 2.26 -40.06
N ALA A 293 27.97 3.24 -40.74
CA ALA A 293 28.70 3.00 -41.99
C ALA A 293 30.16 2.54 -41.78
N HIS A 294 30.65 2.50 -40.54
CA HIS A 294 32.04 2.17 -40.19
C HIS A 294 33.08 3.00 -40.96
N GLY A 295 32.81 4.29 -41.20
CA GLY A 295 33.63 5.09 -42.10
C GLY A 295 33.21 6.55 -42.27
N LEU A 296 34.02 7.29 -43.04
CA LEU A 296 33.69 8.64 -43.49
C LEU A 296 32.47 8.58 -44.44
N VAL A 297 31.50 9.46 -44.20
CA VAL A 297 30.30 9.59 -45.03
C VAL A 297 30.20 10.96 -45.66
N ASN A 298 29.65 11.01 -46.86
CA ASN A 298 29.19 12.24 -47.49
C ASN A 298 27.66 12.29 -47.37
N ARG A 299 27.10 13.38 -46.86
CA ARG A 299 25.67 13.54 -46.57
C ARG A 299 25.17 14.85 -47.15
N ASN A 300 23.90 14.86 -47.53
CA ASN A 300 23.18 16.08 -47.87
C ASN A 300 22.56 16.68 -46.61
N TRP A 301 22.92 17.91 -46.29
CA TRP A 301 22.46 18.59 -45.08
C TRP A 301 21.21 19.42 -45.37
N ILE A 302 20.21 19.29 -44.52
CA ILE A 302 18.93 20.00 -44.67
C ILE A 302 19.00 21.34 -43.94
N THR A 303 19.33 21.26 -42.66
CA THR A 303 19.27 22.37 -41.73
C THR A 303 20.32 22.19 -40.65
N ALA A 304 20.65 23.29 -39.99
CA ALA A 304 21.48 23.27 -38.81
C ALA A 304 20.97 24.27 -37.78
N TYR A 305 21.26 24.00 -36.52
CA TYR A 305 20.82 24.81 -35.39
C TYR A 305 21.97 25.02 -34.41
N GLN A 306 22.15 26.24 -33.91
CA GLN A 306 23.07 26.51 -32.81
C GLN A 306 22.28 26.72 -31.52
N ASP A 307 22.51 25.85 -30.54
CA ASP A 307 21.79 25.88 -29.26
C ASP A 307 22.25 27.02 -28.33
N ARG A 308 21.53 27.19 -27.20
CA ARG A 308 21.87 28.21 -26.19
C ARG A 308 23.29 28.06 -25.62
N GLU A 309 23.82 26.85 -25.52
CA GLU A 309 25.14 26.56 -24.96
C GLU A 309 26.27 26.83 -25.96
N GLY A 310 25.96 26.83 -27.26
CA GLY A 310 26.86 27.07 -28.38
C GLY A 310 27.12 25.85 -29.25
N GLY A 311 26.50 24.70 -28.93
CA GLY A 311 26.60 23.45 -29.68
C GLY A 311 25.90 23.57 -31.02
N LEU A 312 26.42 22.85 -32.02
CA LEU A 312 25.89 22.87 -33.37
C LEU A 312 25.24 21.53 -33.70
N TRP A 313 24.01 21.60 -34.17
CA TRP A 313 23.20 20.47 -34.56
C TRP A 313 23.02 20.51 -36.06
N PHE A 314 23.28 19.40 -36.76
CA PHE A 314 23.14 19.29 -38.20
C PHE A 314 22.20 18.13 -38.51
N ALA A 315 21.13 18.42 -39.25
CA ALA A 315 20.18 17.41 -39.69
C ALA A 315 20.43 17.05 -41.16
N SER A 316 20.30 15.77 -41.45
CA SER A 316 20.44 15.20 -42.79
C SER A 316 19.17 14.43 -43.18
N LEU A 317 18.93 14.27 -44.48
CA LEU A 317 17.77 13.48 -44.99
C LEU A 317 17.86 12.01 -44.58
N GLU A 318 19.07 11.51 -44.38
CA GLU A 318 19.36 10.12 -44.07
C GLU A 318 20.57 10.04 -43.13
N GLY A 319 20.48 9.21 -42.09
CA GLY A 319 21.58 8.95 -41.18
C GLY A 319 21.58 9.81 -39.91
N GLY A 320 20.41 10.30 -39.50
CA GLY A 320 20.18 10.84 -38.17
C GLY A 320 20.59 12.30 -37.99
N LEU A 321 20.74 12.65 -36.72
CA LEU A 321 21.11 13.98 -36.24
C LEU A 321 22.58 13.99 -35.87
N TRP A 322 23.29 15.06 -36.20
CA TRP A 322 24.70 15.19 -35.90
C TRP A 322 24.93 16.35 -34.94
N HIS A 323 25.67 16.10 -33.86
CA HIS A 323 25.90 17.10 -32.81
C HIS A 323 27.39 17.38 -32.66
N LEU A 324 27.74 18.66 -32.67
CA LEU A 324 29.07 19.15 -32.40
C LEU A 324 29.03 19.97 -31.10
N PRO A 325 29.58 19.46 -29.98
CA PRO A 325 29.44 20.07 -28.65
C PRO A 325 29.94 21.51 -28.60
N PRO A 326 29.40 22.40 -27.73
CA PRO A 326 29.77 23.82 -27.69
C PRO A 326 31.27 24.17 -27.61
N ARG A 327 32.09 23.27 -27.07
CA ARG A 327 33.54 23.42 -26.89
C ARG A 327 34.36 22.56 -27.86
N TRP A 328 33.77 22.12 -28.97
CA TRP A 328 34.43 21.29 -29.97
C TRP A 328 35.74 21.88 -30.51
N ASP A 329 35.90 23.21 -30.52
CA ASP A 329 37.12 23.89 -30.99
C ASP A 329 38.18 24.08 -29.90
N THR A 330 37.96 23.49 -28.72
CA THR A 330 38.90 23.48 -27.60
C THR A 330 39.95 22.38 -27.75
N PHE A 331 39.53 21.21 -28.22
CA PHE A 331 40.38 20.04 -28.46
C PHE A 331 40.56 19.87 -29.95
N ALA A 332 41.81 19.79 -30.39
CA ALA A 332 42.16 19.50 -31.76
C ALA A 332 42.60 18.04 -31.90
N LEU A 333 41.91 17.25 -32.73
CA LEU A 333 42.28 15.88 -33.08
C LEU A 333 43.11 15.85 -34.36
N PHE A 334 44.29 15.25 -34.30
CA PHE A 334 45.05 14.87 -35.48
C PHE A 334 45.17 13.35 -35.50
N SER A 335 44.79 12.75 -36.63
CA SER A 335 44.72 11.30 -36.82
C SER A 335 45.50 10.89 -38.05
N HIS A 336 45.93 9.63 -38.10
CA HIS A 336 46.47 9.06 -39.33
C HIS A 336 45.40 8.93 -40.41
N ARG A 337 45.72 9.38 -41.62
CA ARG A 337 44.90 9.24 -42.82
C ARG A 337 45.75 8.67 -43.94
N ALA A 338 45.32 7.54 -44.49
CA ALA A 338 46.08 6.83 -45.52
C ALA A 338 46.18 7.61 -46.84
N ASP A 339 45.20 8.48 -47.10
CA ASP A 339 45.07 9.33 -48.27
C ASP A 339 45.72 10.72 -48.11
N ASP A 340 46.18 11.07 -46.91
CA ASP A 340 46.80 12.36 -46.61
C ASP A 340 48.22 12.19 -46.05
N PRO A 341 49.27 12.39 -46.87
CA PRO A 341 50.66 12.31 -46.44
C PRO A 341 51.08 13.37 -45.40
N GLN A 342 50.27 14.42 -45.21
CA GLN A 342 50.52 15.47 -44.20
C GLN A 342 49.88 15.13 -42.84
N SER A 343 49.08 14.07 -42.78
CA SER A 343 48.54 13.52 -41.53
C SER A 343 49.61 12.75 -40.75
N LEU A 344 49.29 12.34 -39.52
CA LEU A 344 50.20 11.53 -38.71
C LEU A 344 50.58 10.25 -39.47
N ALA A 345 51.86 9.91 -39.53
CA ALA A 345 52.32 8.64 -40.06
C ALA A 345 52.01 7.49 -39.08
N ASN A 346 52.06 7.74 -37.77
CA ASN A 346 51.70 6.76 -36.75
C ASN A 346 50.19 6.79 -36.45
N PRO A 347 49.44 5.71 -36.69
CA PRO A 347 48.02 5.62 -36.29
C PRO A 347 47.81 5.77 -34.79
N SER A 348 48.74 5.27 -33.99
CA SER A 348 48.71 5.38 -32.54
C SER A 348 50.07 5.81 -32.01
N VAL A 349 50.08 6.87 -31.21
CA VAL A 349 51.30 7.46 -30.62
C VAL A 349 51.54 6.85 -29.25
N VAL A 350 52.69 6.21 -29.09
CA VAL A 350 53.07 5.44 -27.89
C VAL A 350 53.78 6.32 -26.86
N ALA A 351 54.63 7.25 -27.31
CA ALA A 351 55.37 8.15 -26.43
C ALA A 351 55.60 9.51 -27.08
N THR A 352 55.71 10.53 -26.23
CA THR A 352 55.89 11.92 -26.66
C THR A 352 56.95 12.63 -25.82
N ALA A 353 57.65 13.60 -26.41
CA ALA A 353 58.60 14.44 -25.71
C ALA A 353 58.51 15.90 -26.20
N PRO A 354 58.65 16.89 -25.29
CA PRO A 354 58.67 18.28 -25.72
C PRO A 354 59.97 18.56 -26.49
N SER A 355 59.92 19.42 -27.51
CA SER A 355 61.13 19.86 -28.20
C SER A 355 61.57 21.26 -27.76
N ILE A 356 62.87 21.40 -27.47
CA ILE A 356 63.55 22.66 -27.18
C ILE A 356 63.52 23.63 -28.37
N ALA A 357 63.42 23.10 -29.60
CA ALA A 357 63.33 23.88 -30.82
C ALA A 357 61.89 24.37 -31.10
N GLY A 358 60.93 24.03 -30.23
CA GLY A 358 59.51 24.20 -30.48
C GLY A 358 58.88 22.92 -31.02
N GLY A 359 57.60 22.71 -30.73
CA GLY A 359 56.89 21.49 -31.11
C GLY A 359 57.11 20.30 -30.17
N ILE A 360 56.73 19.12 -30.64
CA ILE A 360 56.68 17.87 -29.87
C ILE A 360 57.19 16.72 -30.73
N TRP A 361 58.06 15.89 -30.16
CA TRP A 361 58.50 14.63 -30.73
C TRP A 361 57.47 13.53 -30.48
N LEU A 362 57.10 12.79 -31.51
CA LEU A 362 56.14 11.68 -31.45
C LEU A 362 56.79 10.40 -31.98
N VAL A 363 56.54 9.29 -31.30
CA VAL A 363 56.84 7.93 -31.79
C VAL A 363 55.63 7.03 -31.60
N GLY A 364 55.44 6.06 -32.50
CA GLY A 364 54.23 5.24 -32.46
C GLY A 364 54.31 3.93 -33.24
N THR A 365 53.13 3.38 -33.55
CA THR A 365 52.97 2.00 -34.03
C THR A 365 53.52 1.70 -35.42
N ARG A 366 53.80 2.71 -36.25
CA ARG A 366 54.53 2.51 -37.52
C ARG A 366 56.04 2.67 -37.39
N GLY A 367 56.53 2.88 -36.17
CA GLY A 367 57.95 3.05 -35.90
C GLY A 367 58.54 4.32 -36.51
N THR A 368 57.73 5.33 -36.82
CA THR A 368 58.21 6.61 -37.36
C THR A 368 58.44 7.60 -36.23
N LEU A 369 59.57 8.30 -36.23
CA LEU A 369 59.78 9.51 -35.44
C LEU A 369 59.22 10.70 -36.21
N GLU A 370 58.32 11.44 -35.59
CA GLU A 370 57.67 12.62 -36.15
C GLU A 370 57.93 13.84 -35.26
N HIS A 371 58.05 15.00 -35.89
CA HIS A 371 58.01 16.29 -35.21
C HIS A 371 56.68 16.97 -35.51
N PHE A 372 55.97 17.36 -34.46
CA PHE A 372 54.66 17.94 -34.53
C PHE A 372 54.66 19.38 -34.03
N ASP A 373 54.15 20.29 -34.85
CA ASP A 373 53.92 21.68 -34.48
C ASP A 373 52.49 21.87 -33.95
N PRO A 374 52.29 22.06 -32.63
CA PRO A 374 50.97 22.22 -32.03
C PRO A 374 50.26 23.52 -32.40
N VAL A 375 50.99 24.51 -32.95
CA VAL A 375 50.43 25.78 -33.37
C VAL A 375 49.79 25.66 -34.75
N THR A 376 50.51 25.06 -35.70
CA THR A 376 50.05 24.94 -37.10
C THR A 376 49.31 23.63 -37.37
N GLY A 377 49.49 22.62 -36.52
CA GLY A 377 48.99 21.27 -36.74
C GLY A 377 49.81 20.46 -37.75
N ARG A 378 50.95 20.99 -38.21
CA ARG A 378 51.79 20.35 -39.20
C ARG A 378 52.59 19.21 -38.57
N VAL A 379 52.61 18.06 -39.25
CA VAL A 379 53.42 16.90 -38.91
C VAL A 379 54.57 16.77 -39.91
N GLU A 380 55.79 16.58 -39.40
CA GLU A 380 56.97 16.33 -40.22
C GLU A 380 57.61 14.98 -39.83
N PRO A 381 57.64 13.98 -40.72
CA PRO A 381 58.38 12.75 -40.45
C PRO A 381 59.89 13.02 -40.47
N ARG A 382 60.61 12.54 -39.46
CA ARG A 382 62.04 12.82 -39.24
C ARG A 382 62.93 11.58 -39.36
N LEU A 383 62.43 10.41 -38.96
CA LEU A 383 63.13 9.12 -39.10
C LEU A 383 62.11 7.98 -39.27
N ALA A 384 62.16 7.24 -40.37
CA ALA A 384 61.25 6.12 -40.67
C ALA A 384 61.99 4.95 -41.37
N PRO A 385 61.97 3.73 -40.82
CA PRO A 385 61.63 3.42 -39.43
C PRO A 385 62.76 3.83 -38.46
N VAL A 386 62.41 4.10 -37.21
CA VAL A 386 63.37 4.31 -36.11
C VAL A 386 64.22 3.06 -35.92
N ASP A 387 63.58 1.89 -35.90
CA ASP A 387 64.22 0.59 -35.87
C ASP A 387 63.60 -0.34 -36.93
N PRO A 388 64.40 -1.15 -37.65
CA PRO A 388 63.88 -1.98 -38.75
C PRO A 388 62.94 -3.10 -38.31
N GLU A 389 63.03 -3.58 -37.06
CA GLU A 389 62.37 -4.80 -36.61
C GLU A 389 61.31 -4.53 -35.54
N ARG A 390 61.46 -3.46 -34.76
CA ARG A 390 60.67 -3.24 -33.55
C ARG A 390 60.13 -1.81 -33.46
N ILE A 391 59.04 -1.66 -32.72
CA ILE A 391 58.41 -0.36 -32.49
C ILE A 391 59.05 0.36 -31.29
N PRO A 392 59.14 1.70 -31.32
CA PRO A 392 59.58 2.50 -30.17
C PRO A 392 58.61 2.43 -28.99
N ASP A 393 59.16 2.45 -27.77
CA ASP A 393 58.41 2.43 -26.50
C ASP A 393 58.47 3.79 -25.76
N THR A 394 59.55 4.55 -25.92
CA THR A 394 59.77 5.80 -25.18
C THR A 394 60.65 6.78 -25.97
N VAL A 395 60.44 8.08 -25.76
CA VAL A 395 61.25 9.13 -26.37
C VAL A 395 61.51 10.25 -25.37
N ILE A 396 62.71 10.82 -25.37
CA ILE A 396 63.04 12.09 -24.70
C ILE A 396 63.94 12.92 -25.60
N GLU A 397 63.92 14.24 -25.44
CA GLU A 397 64.95 15.11 -26.00
C GLU A 397 65.86 15.59 -24.87
N SER A 398 67.16 15.46 -25.08
CA SER A 398 68.17 15.93 -24.13
C SER A 398 68.31 17.45 -24.17
N ARG A 399 68.88 18.06 -23.12
CA ARG A 399 69.19 19.50 -23.07
C ARG A 399 70.17 19.95 -24.16
N GLN A 400 70.89 19.01 -24.78
CA GLN A 400 71.77 19.25 -25.93
C GLN A 400 71.04 19.23 -27.29
N GLY A 401 69.73 18.96 -27.31
CA GLY A 401 68.92 18.86 -28.53
C GLY A 401 68.98 17.50 -29.24
N MET A 402 69.62 16.50 -28.63
CA MET A 402 69.63 15.13 -29.15
C MET A 402 68.37 14.38 -28.73
N VAL A 403 67.74 13.66 -29.66
CA VAL A 403 66.54 12.86 -29.39
C VAL A 403 66.95 11.42 -29.09
N TRP A 404 66.56 10.94 -27.92
CA TRP A 404 66.80 9.57 -27.48
C TRP A 404 65.52 8.77 -27.52
N ILE A 405 65.55 7.61 -28.18
CA ILE A 405 64.40 6.75 -28.41
C ILE A 405 64.74 5.36 -27.90
N GLY A 406 63.92 4.87 -26.98
CA GLY A 406 64.00 3.50 -26.50
C GLY A 406 63.15 2.60 -27.36
N VAL A 407 63.77 1.53 -27.87
CA VAL A 407 63.14 0.43 -28.60
C VAL A 407 63.48 -0.84 -27.84
N GLN A 408 62.63 -1.86 -27.84
CA GLN A 408 62.96 -3.12 -27.20
C GLN A 408 64.33 -3.66 -27.67
N GLU A 409 65.25 -3.90 -26.72
CA GLU A 409 66.67 -4.29 -26.92
C GLU A 409 67.59 -3.23 -27.55
N ARG A 410 67.11 -2.04 -27.91
CA ARG A 410 67.93 -1.02 -28.58
C ARG A 410 67.69 0.39 -28.04
N LEU A 411 68.76 1.14 -27.85
CA LEU A 411 68.72 2.57 -27.59
C LEU A 411 69.13 3.31 -28.86
N VAL A 412 68.31 4.24 -29.32
CA VAL A 412 68.55 5.04 -30.53
C VAL A 412 68.78 6.49 -30.16
N ARG A 413 69.82 7.12 -30.70
CA ARG A 413 70.08 8.57 -30.61
C ARG A 413 69.97 9.17 -32.00
N TYR A 414 69.08 10.11 -32.16
CA TYR A 414 68.83 10.86 -33.39
C TYR A 414 69.24 12.32 -33.22
N ASP A 415 69.98 12.83 -34.20
CA ASP A 415 70.36 14.24 -34.30
C ASP A 415 69.38 14.99 -35.21
N PRO A 416 68.55 15.91 -34.68
CA PRO A 416 67.62 16.68 -35.50
C PRO A 416 68.29 17.60 -36.51
N GLN A 417 69.54 18.02 -36.29
CA GLN A 417 70.25 18.95 -37.18
C GLN A 417 70.88 18.23 -38.37
N THR A 418 71.51 17.07 -38.13
CA THR A 418 72.21 16.31 -39.18
C THR A 418 71.36 15.19 -39.79
N GLY A 419 70.32 14.74 -39.10
CA GLY A 419 69.51 13.58 -39.46
C GLY A 419 70.18 12.23 -39.16
N GLU A 420 71.37 12.21 -38.54
CA GLU A 420 72.09 10.98 -38.22
C GLU A 420 71.42 10.23 -37.05
N ALA A 421 71.24 8.91 -37.20
CA ALA A 421 70.73 8.03 -36.15
C ALA A 421 71.75 6.94 -35.79
N ARG A 422 72.11 6.85 -34.51
CA ARG A 422 72.98 5.81 -33.95
C ARG A 422 72.20 4.88 -33.03
N ARG A 423 72.56 3.60 -33.00
CA ARG A 423 71.84 2.55 -32.28
C ARG A 423 72.81 1.71 -31.45
N TRP A 424 72.45 1.44 -30.21
CA TRP A 424 73.22 0.58 -29.30
C TRP A 424 72.33 -0.50 -28.70
N PRO A 425 72.85 -1.72 -28.43
CA PRO A 425 72.10 -2.75 -27.74
C PRO A 425 71.88 -2.39 -26.27
N LEU A 426 70.63 -2.45 -25.80
CA LEU A 426 70.31 -2.46 -24.36
C LEU A 426 70.73 -3.82 -23.77
N LEU A 427 71.06 -3.86 -22.48
CA LEU A 427 71.58 -5.07 -21.78
C LEU A 427 72.94 -5.64 -22.26
N GLY A 428 73.53 -5.10 -23.32
CA GLY A 428 74.78 -5.61 -23.89
C GLY A 428 74.58 -6.98 -24.58
N HIS A 429 75.68 -7.66 -24.93
CA HIS A 429 75.66 -8.99 -25.59
C HIS A 429 75.35 -10.14 -24.60
N GLN A 430 74.52 -9.93 -23.57
CA GLN A 430 74.14 -11.04 -22.71
C GLN A 430 73.22 -11.99 -23.49
N ASP A 431 73.61 -13.26 -23.57
CA ASP A 431 72.79 -14.35 -24.14
C ASP A 431 71.50 -14.48 -23.33
N LEU A 432 70.45 -13.78 -23.76
CA LEU A 432 69.14 -13.80 -23.13
C LEU A 432 68.38 -15.03 -23.64
N ALA A 433 68.73 -16.19 -23.09
CA ALA A 433 68.18 -17.50 -23.42
C ALA A 433 66.72 -17.73 -22.95
N THR A 434 65.89 -16.69 -22.88
CA THR A 434 64.50 -16.80 -22.40
C THR A 434 63.54 -16.01 -23.27
N ASP A 435 62.57 -16.72 -23.85
CA ASP A 435 61.38 -16.24 -24.59
C ASP A 435 60.42 -15.42 -23.68
N LEU A 436 60.89 -14.31 -23.12
CA LEU A 436 60.07 -13.40 -22.33
C LEU A 436 59.87 -12.11 -23.13
N GLU A 437 58.62 -11.82 -23.50
CA GLU A 437 58.23 -10.68 -24.37
C GLU A 437 58.69 -9.30 -23.86
N ASP A 438 59.04 -9.16 -22.57
CA ASP A 438 59.43 -7.87 -21.93
C ASP A 438 60.94 -7.72 -21.67
N VAL A 439 61.77 -8.63 -22.15
CA VAL A 439 63.23 -8.54 -21.98
C VAL A 439 63.79 -7.37 -22.81
N GLY A 440 64.68 -6.58 -22.20
CA GLY A 440 65.33 -5.45 -22.85
C GLY A 440 64.38 -4.31 -23.24
N ARG A 441 63.11 -4.35 -22.84
CA ARG A 441 62.12 -3.32 -23.15
C ARG A 441 62.34 -2.07 -22.29
N PRO A 442 62.61 -0.89 -22.90
CA PRO A 442 62.80 0.35 -22.16
C PRO A 442 61.45 0.92 -21.71
N GLY A 443 61.38 1.30 -20.43
CA GLY A 443 60.27 1.99 -19.81
C GLY A 443 60.48 3.50 -19.82
N ARG A 444 60.73 4.11 -18.65
CA ARG A 444 60.96 5.57 -18.55
C ARG A 444 62.42 5.92 -18.80
N MET A 445 62.66 7.05 -19.45
CA MET A 445 63.98 7.63 -19.62
C MET A 445 64.04 9.04 -19.02
N ALA A 446 65.22 9.41 -18.50
CA ALA A 446 65.46 10.74 -17.94
C ALA A 446 66.91 11.16 -18.15
N GLU A 447 67.12 12.47 -18.31
CA GLU A 447 68.46 13.07 -18.29
C GLU A 447 68.75 13.64 -16.90
N ASP A 448 69.93 13.38 -16.36
CA ASP A 448 70.38 13.98 -15.11
C ASP A 448 71.04 15.34 -15.30
N ALA A 449 71.51 15.97 -14.22
CA ALA A 449 72.18 17.27 -14.29
C ALA A 449 73.52 17.25 -15.04
N GLN A 450 74.14 16.08 -15.24
CA GLN A 450 75.40 15.92 -15.95
C GLN A 450 75.23 15.60 -17.44
N GLY A 451 74.00 15.49 -17.93
CA GLY A 451 73.71 15.13 -19.33
C GLY A 451 73.76 13.62 -19.61
N ARG A 452 73.77 12.79 -18.57
CA ARG A 452 73.72 11.33 -18.72
C ARG A 452 72.27 10.86 -18.83
N ILE A 453 72.04 9.85 -19.64
CA ILE A 453 70.72 9.29 -19.91
C ILE A 453 70.49 8.05 -19.07
N TRP A 454 69.48 8.11 -18.21
CA TRP A 454 69.01 7.00 -17.40
C TRP A 454 67.87 6.32 -18.14
N VAL A 455 67.95 5.00 -18.29
CA VAL A 455 66.96 4.17 -18.98
C VAL A 455 66.48 3.09 -18.02
N ALA A 456 65.24 3.22 -17.54
CA ALA A 456 64.62 2.19 -16.72
C ALA A 456 64.11 1.06 -17.62
N LEU A 457 64.56 -0.17 -17.40
CA LEU A 457 64.13 -1.36 -18.12
C LEU A 457 63.03 -2.06 -17.31
N LEU A 458 62.01 -2.58 -18.00
CA LEU A 458 60.85 -3.18 -17.33
C LEU A 458 61.24 -4.34 -16.40
N THR A 459 62.21 -5.16 -16.83
CA THR A 459 62.57 -6.43 -16.18
C THR A 459 63.97 -6.47 -15.57
N HIS A 460 64.86 -5.53 -15.90
CA HIS A 460 66.31 -5.62 -15.61
C HIS A 460 66.91 -4.41 -14.87
N GLY A 461 66.09 -3.56 -14.27
CA GLY A 461 66.56 -2.42 -13.47
C GLY A 461 66.79 -1.16 -14.29
N VAL A 462 67.90 -0.44 -14.08
CA VAL A 462 68.17 0.85 -14.72
C VAL A 462 69.57 0.90 -15.33
N GLN A 463 69.69 1.33 -16.59
CA GLN A 463 70.97 1.56 -17.25
C GLN A 463 71.29 3.05 -17.34
N LEU A 464 72.56 3.40 -17.17
CA LEU A 464 73.08 4.75 -17.25
C LEU A 464 74.00 4.87 -18.46
N TRP A 465 73.74 5.86 -19.31
CA TRP A 465 74.43 6.08 -20.59
C TRP A 465 75.02 7.50 -20.65
N SER A 466 76.16 7.66 -21.33
CA SER A 466 76.72 8.98 -21.63
C SER A 466 75.93 9.69 -22.73
N SER A 467 76.12 11.02 -22.86
CA SER A 467 75.54 11.84 -23.93
C SER A 467 75.94 11.40 -25.36
N GLU A 468 77.01 10.63 -25.47
CA GLU A 468 77.58 10.08 -26.71
C GLU A 468 77.14 8.64 -26.99
N GLY A 469 76.41 8.00 -26.06
CA GLY A 469 75.91 6.63 -26.21
C GLY A 469 76.85 5.54 -25.71
N GLN A 470 77.72 5.85 -24.75
CA GLN A 470 78.48 4.83 -24.03
C GLN A 470 77.71 4.33 -22.80
N LEU A 471 77.53 3.02 -22.65
CA LEU A 471 76.99 2.44 -21.42
C LEU A 471 77.98 2.65 -20.27
N LEU A 472 77.57 3.42 -19.26
CA LEU A 472 78.39 3.75 -18.10
C LEU A 472 78.15 2.77 -16.95
N ARG A 473 76.89 2.36 -16.73
CA ARG A 473 76.52 1.48 -15.61
C ARG A 473 75.20 0.75 -15.86
N THR A 474 75.08 -0.45 -15.30
CA THR A 474 73.80 -1.16 -15.12
C THR A 474 73.52 -1.30 -13.62
N LEU A 475 72.30 -0.98 -13.20
CA LEU A 475 71.80 -1.12 -11.83
C LEU A 475 70.68 -2.16 -11.84
N ASP A 476 70.97 -3.37 -11.38
CA ASP A 476 70.00 -4.46 -11.39
C ASP A 476 68.95 -4.29 -10.27
N TYR A 477 67.74 -4.79 -10.49
CA TYR A 477 66.74 -4.89 -9.42
C TYR A 477 67.27 -5.74 -8.26
N GLY A 478 67.05 -5.26 -7.03
CA GLY A 478 67.60 -5.85 -5.80
C GLY A 478 68.96 -5.26 -5.38
N SER A 479 69.60 -4.47 -6.23
CA SER A 479 70.86 -3.76 -5.93
C SER A 479 70.65 -2.26 -5.75
N HIS A 480 71.61 -1.55 -5.12
CA HIS A 480 71.63 -0.08 -5.06
C HIS A 480 70.30 0.55 -4.61
N GLY A 481 69.59 -0.06 -3.65
CA GLY A 481 68.29 0.41 -3.15
C GLY A 481 67.13 0.31 -4.16
N LEU A 482 67.39 -0.15 -5.39
CA LEU A 482 66.40 -0.32 -6.44
C LEU A 482 65.64 -1.63 -6.23
N LYS A 483 64.40 -1.56 -5.75
CA LYS A 483 63.55 -2.75 -5.57
C LYS A 483 63.03 -3.25 -6.91
N ALA A 484 62.75 -4.56 -7.01
CA ALA A 484 62.05 -5.19 -8.15
C ALA A 484 60.58 -4.74 -8.22
N LEU A 485 60.37 -3.46 -8.49
CA LEU A 485 59.08 -2.79 -8.60
C LEU A 485 59.04 -2.02 -9.91
N THR A 486 57.89 -2.00 -10.55
CA THR A 486 57.69 -1.26 -11.80
C THR A 486 57.97 0.23 -11.60
N VAL A 487 58.90 0.77 -12.39
CA VAL A 487 59.14 2.21 -12.48
C VAL A 487 58.01 2.83 -13.30
N LEU A 488 57.20 3.69 -12.66
CA LEU A 488 56.01 4.29 -13.27
C LEU A 488 56.32 5.65 -13.91
N ASP A 489 57.20 6.44 -13.27
CA ASP A 489 57.70 7.73 -13.75
C ASP A 489 59.17 7.88 -13.30
N MET A 490 60.00 8.57 -14.10
CA MET A 490 61.41 8.81 -13.78
C MET A 490 61.87 10.10 -14.43
N ARG A 491 62.44 11.00 -13.62
CA ARG A 491 62.80 12.37 -14.04
C ARG A 491 63.86 12.97 -13.12
N SER A 492 64.48 14.08 -13.52
CA SER A 492 65.25 14.90 -12.59
C SER A 492 64.31 15.59 -11.59
N GLY A 493 64.65 15.51 -10.30
CA GLY A 493 63.94 16.15 -9.19
C GLY A 493 64.46 17.56 -8.89
N PRO A 494 63.88 18.25 -7.89
CA PRO A 494 64.24 19.63 -7.52
C PRO A 494 65.67 19.79 -6.99
N ASP A 495 66.33 18.70 -6.56
CA ASP A 495 67.73 18.66 -6.13
C ASP A 495 68.70 18.32 -7.28
N GLY A 496 68.20 18.20 -8.51
CA GLY A 496 68.98 17.83 -9.70
C GLY A 496 69.33 16.35 -9.80
N GLN A 497 68.97 15.54 -8.79
CA GLN A 497 69.16 14.09 -8.81
C GLN A 497 68.02 13.39 -9.56
N ILE A 498 68.24 12.15 -9.99
CA ILE A 498 67.17 11.35 -10.60
C ILE A 498 66.22 10.86 -9.51
N TRP A 499 64.95 11.18 -9.69
CA TRP A 499 63.84 10.69 -8.90
C TRP A 499 63.06 9.67 -9.74
N LEU A 500 62.58 8.62 -9.09
CA LEU A 500 61.70 7.63 -9.70
C LEU A 500 60.52 7.34 -8.78
N SER A 501 59.38 7.04 -9.39
CA SER A 501 58.19 6.60 -8.69
C SER A 501 57.87 5.14 -9.03
N ASN A 502 57.31 4.43 -8.06
CA ASN A 502 56.91 3.04 -8.20
C ASN A 502 55.72 2.70 -7.30
N ASN A 503 55.35 1.42 -7.29
CA ASN A 503 54.25 0.88 -6.47
C ASN A 503 54.52 0.95 -4.95
N ALA A 504 55.68 1.45 -4.51
CA ALA A 504 56.05 1.63 -3.10
C ALA A 504 56.36 3.10 -2.71
N GLY A 505 56.12 4.05 -3.61
CA GLY A 505 56.32 5.48 -3.33
C GLY A 505 57.34 6.16 -4.24
N LEU A 506 57.93 7.23 -3.71
CA LEU A 506 58.87 8.10 -4.42
C LEU A 506 60.28 7.92 -3.86
N TRP A 507 61.24 7.72 -4.76
CA TRP A 507 62.64 7.43 -4.46
C TRP A 507 63.55 8.38 -5.22
N ARG A 508 64.70 8.72 -4.64
CA ARG A 508 65.72 9.55 -5.28
C ARG A 508 67.08 8.87 -5.26
N TRP A 509 67.90 9.12 -6.28
CA TRP A 509 69.29 8.70 -6.31
C TRP A 509 70.11 9.51 -5.32
N ASP A 510 70.79 8.84 -4.40
CA ASP A 510 71.78 9.45 -3.51
C ASP A 510 73.20 9.12 -4.02
N PRO A 511 73.94 10.08 -4.58
CA PRO A 511 75.28 9.82 -5.11
C PRO A 511 76.31 9.52 -4.02
N HIS A 512 76.07 9.89 -2.75
CA HIS A 512 76.97 9.60 -1.64
C HIS A 512 76.79 8.17 -1.11
N ALA A 513 75.53 7.73 -1.03
CA ALA A 513 75.20 6.38 -0.59
C ALA A 513 75.24 5.35 -1.73
N ASP A 514 75.36 5.80 -2.98
CA ASP A 514 75.35 5.00 -4.19
C ASP A 514 74.12 4.08 -4.31
N GLN A 515 72.95 4.62 -3.93
CA GLN A 515 71.69 3.88 -3.93
C GLN A 515 70.47 4.81 -4.06
N PHE A 516 69.34 4.24 -4.49
CA PHE A 516 68.04 4.88 -4.39
C PHE A 516 67.53 4.85 -2.94
N VAL A 517 67.24 6.02 -2.39
CA VAL A 517 66.67 6.20 -1.06
C VAL A 517 65.26 6.78 -1.15
N ALA A 518 64.39 6.45 -0.21
CA ALA A 518 63.05 7.03 -0.16
C ALA A 518 63.13 8.54 0.04
N VAL A 519 62.31 9.31 -0.69
CA VAL A 519 62.26 10.76 -0.53
C VAL A 519 61.61 11.08 0.82
N SER A 520 62.35 11.78 1.70
CA SER A 520 61.85 12.13 3.03
C SER A 520 60.59 13.00 2.95
N GLY A 521 59.57 12.65 3.72
CA GLY A 521 58.26 13.34 3.73
C GLY A 521 57.33 12.99 2.57
N ALA A 522 57.78 12.22 1.58
CA ALA A 522 56.93 11.70 0.52
C ALA A 522 55.95 10.62 1.04
N PRO A 523 54.79 10.42 0.39
CA PRO A 523 53.86 9.35 0.77
C PRO A 523 54.47 7.97 0.49
N SER A 524 54.31 7.04 1.43
CA SER A 524 54.68 5.63 1.27
C SER A 524 53.62 4.81 0.50
N LEU A 525 52.93 5.45 -0.44
CA LEU A 525 51.84 4.89 -1.24
C LEU A 525 52.25 4.80 -2.71
N PRO A 526 51.66 3.89 -3.52
CA PRO A 526 51.92 3.82 -4.96
C PRO A 526 51.83 5.20 -5.62
N THR A 527 52.94 5.65 -6.19
CA THR A 527 53.05 6.97 -6.82
C THR A 527 53.14 6.79 -8.32
N TYR A 528 52.09 7.19 -9.03
CA TYR A 528 51.97 6.95 -10.47
C TYR A 528 52.73 7.99 -11.29
N VAL A 529 52.61 9.27 -10.91
CA VAL A 529 53.23 10.40 -11.62
C VAL A 529 53.66 11.48 -10.63
N PHE A 530 54.70 12.23 -10.97
CA PHE A 530 55.08 13.42 -10.22
C PHE A 530 55.60 14.54 -11.13
N ARG A 531 55.35 15.79 -10.76
CA ARG A 531 55.85 16.96 -11.49
C ARG A 531 56.32 18.04 -10.55
N GLN A 532 57.50 18.59 -10.83
CA GLN A 532 57.96 19.81 -10.20
C GLN A 532 57.28 21.00 -10.88
N ALA A 533 56.83 21.96 -10.06
CA ALA A 533 56.36 23.27 -10.45
C ALA A 533 57.28 24.34 -9.85
N ASP A 534 57.01 25.60 -10.17
CA ASP A 534 57.78 26.74 -9.67
C ASP A 534 57.76 26.84 -8.13
N GLY A 535 58.79 27.48 -7.57
CA GLY A 535 58.88 27.71 -6.13
C GLY A 535 59.15 26.46 -5.29
N GLY A 536 59.65 25.38 -5.89
CA GLY A 536 59.97 24.14 -5.19
C GLY A 536 58.75 23.27 -4.89
N ILE A 537 57.60 23.55 -5.52
CA ILE A 537 56.39 22.75 -5.36
C ILE A 537 56.52 21.45 -6.15
N VAL A 538 56.18 20.33 -5.53
CA VAL A 538 56.12 19.01 -6.17
C VAL A 538 54.69 18.48 -6.07
N TRP A 539 54.11 18.25 -7.23
CA TRP A 539 52.83 17.57 -7.38
C TRP A 539 53.04 16.07 -7.47
N ILE A 540 52.26 15.31 -6.69
CA ILE A 540 52.32 13.85 -6.62
C ILE A 540 50.92 13.29 -6.88
N GLY A 541 50.80 12.50 -7.96
CA GLY A 541 49.58 11.80 -8.33
C GLY A 541 49.53 10.39 -7.73
N LEU A 542 48.51 10.14 -6.91
CA LEU A 542 48.21 8.85 -6.31
C LEU A 542 46.85 8.36 -6.85
N ALA A 543 46.47 7.11 -6.55
CA ALA A 543 45.12 6.63 -6.87
C ALA A 543 44.07 7.48 -6.13
N GLY A 544 43.16 8.11 -6.88
CA GLY A 544 42.03 8.87 -6.35
C GLY A 544 42.36 10.21 -5.67
N GLN A 545 43.60 10.69 -5.76
CA GLN A 545 44.00 11.95 -5.16
C GLN A 545 45.25 12.56 -5.81
N LEU A 546 45.31 13.88 -5.79
CA LEU A 546 46.46 14.67 -6.20
C LEU A 546 46.95 15.47 -4.99
N ARG A 547 48.24 15.39 -4.68
CA ARG A 547 48.83 16.03 -3.49
C ARG A 547 49.93 17.02 -3.89
N ARG A 548 49.99 18.14 -3.18
CA ARG A 548 51.06 19.14 -3.32
C ARG A 548 51.98 19.09 -2.12
N TYR A 549 53.27 19.19 -2.40
CA TYR A 549 54.32 19.26 -1.40
C TYR A 549 55.25 20.42 -1.72
N LEU A 550 55.87 21.00 -0.69
CA LEU A 550 56.97 21.94 -0.82
C LEU A 550 58.28 21.21 -0.53
N TRP A 551 59.24 21.29 -1.45
CA TRP A 551 60.60 20.82 -1.24
C TRP A 551 61.44 21.91 -0.57
N ASP A 552 61.93 21.65 0.65
CA ASP A 552 62.75 22.60 1.42
C ASP A 552 64.27 22.44 1.18
N GLY A 553 64.67 21.59 0.23
CA GLY A 553 66.06 21.21 -0.03
C GLY A 553 66.46 19.88 0.62
N LYS A 554 65.68 19.35 1.57
CA LYS A 554 65.96 18.09 2.28
C LYS A 554 64.77 17.13 2.32
N GLN A 555 63.56 17.65 2.49
CA GLN A 555 62.34 16.86 2.62
C GLN A 555 61.14 17.53 1.95
N LEU A 556 60.12 16.73 1.66
CA LEU A 556 58.82 17.18 1.19
C LEU A 556 57.90 17.49 2.37
N THR A 557 57.41 18.73 2.45
CA THR A 557 56.38 19.13 3.41
C THR A 557 55.02 19.16 2.70
N HIS A 558 54.05 18.42 3.21
CA HIS A 558 52.70 18.36 2.63
C HIS A 558 51.99 19.72 2.73
N LEU A 559 51.42 20.20 1.62
CA LEU A 559 50.68 21.46 1.55
C LEU A 559 49.17 21.23 1.58
N ASP A 560 48.67 20.44 0.65
CA ASP A 560 47.25 20.13 0.51
C ASP A 560 47.00 18.86 -0.31
N THR A 561 45.76 18.39 -0.26
CA THR A 561 45.26 17.26 -1.03
C THR A 561 43.98 17.67 -1.74
N VAL A 562 43.89 17.28 -3.01
CA VAL A 562 42.67 17.26 -3.80
C VAL A 562 42.27 15.80 -3.94
N GLY A 563 41.18 15.43 -3.27
CA GLY A 563 40.72 14.03 -3.19
C GLY A 563 39.21 13.92 -3.40
N LYS A 564 38.61 12.88 -2.80
CA LYS A 564 37.18 12.58 -2.91
C LYS A 564 36.28 13.77 -2.51
N ASP A 565 36.68 14.54 -1.50
CA ASP A 565 35.92 15.69 -1.00
C ASP A 565 35.82 16.84 -2.02
N GLN A 566 36.72 16.87 -3.01
CA GLN A 566 36.69 17.80 -4.14
C GLN A 566 36.27 17.08 -5.44
N GLU A 567 35.69 15.87 -5.31
CA GLU A 567 35.23 15.04 -6.43
C GLU A 567 36.33 14.62 -7.39
N PHE A 568 37.57 14.52 -6.89
CA PHE A 568 38.62 13.85 -7.64
C PHE A 568 38.21 12.38 -7.87
N PRO A 569 38.13 11.92 -9.12
CA PRO A 569 37.64 10.58 -9.42
C PRO A 569 38.62 9.53 -8.91
N MET A 570 38.10 8.36 -8.51
CA MET A 570 38.92 7.21 -8.07
C MET A 570 39.63 6.57 -9.28
N VAL A 571 40.70 7.21 -9.76
CA VAL A 571 41.49 6.78 -10.92
C VAL A 571 42.99 6.85 -10.63
N SER A 572 43.76 6.03 -11.33
CA SER A 572 45.22 6.14 -11.38
C SER A 572 45.63 7.15 -12.45
N PRO A 573 46.38 8.20 -12.08
CA PRO A 573 46.95 9.12 -13.06
C PRO A 573 47.91 8.41 -14.02
N THR A 574 47.78 8.67 -15.32
CA THR A 574 48.67 8.13 -16.37
C THR A 574 49.66 9.17 -16.90
N GLY A 575 49.45 10.43 -16.55
CA GLY A 575 50.25 11.59 -16.96
C GLY A 575 49.87 12.80 -16.13
N LEU A 576 50.83 13.73 -15.98
CA LEU A 576 50.67 14.98 -15.24
C LEU A 576 51.49 16.08 -15.91
N VAL A 577 50.87 17.22 -16.12
CA VAL A 577 51.49 18.46 -16.62
C VAL A 577 51.02 19.61 -15.73
N ILE A 578 51.91 20.52 -15.38
CA ILE A 578 51.57 21.75 -14.68
C ILE A 578 51.77 22.89 -15.67
N ASP A 579 50.70 23.63 -15.99
CA ASP A 579 50.81 24.75 -16.91
C ASP A 579 51.43 25.99 -16.25
N ALA A 580 51.68 27.04 -17.05
CA ALA A 580 52.26 28.29 -16.57
C ALA A 580 51.38 29.04 -15.55
N GLY A 581 50.09 28.71 -15.45
CA GLY A 581 49.19 29.23 -14.43
C GLY A 581 49.19 28.42 -13.12
N GLY A 582 49.99 27.34 -13.05
CA GLY A 582 50.02 26.43 -11.91
C GLY A 582 48.87 25.43 -11.87
N VAL A 583 48.05 25.36 -12.93
CA VAL A 583 46.94 24.39 -13.03
C VAL A 583 47.50 23.03 -13.39
N ALA A 584 47.04 22.01 -12.66
CA ALA A 584 47.45 20.64 -12.92
C ALA A 584 46.50 19.97 -13.91
N TRP A 585 47.07 19.44 -14.98
CA TRP A 585 46.41 18.65 -16.01
C TRP A 585 46.83 17.19 -15.85
N VAL A 586 45.87 16.33 -15.56
CA VAL A 586 46.09 14.92 -15.24
C VAL A 586 45.37 14.06 -16.28
N SER A 587 46.10 13.19 -16.97
CA SER A 587 45.46 12.19 -17.83
C SER A 587 45.11 10.95 -17.01
N SER A 588 44.01 10.29 -17.36
CA SER A 588 43.56 9.06 -16.71
C SER A 588 42.75 8.19 -17.67
N HIS A 589 42.39 6.99 -17.22
CA HIS A 589 41.47 6.14 -17.97
C HIS A 589 40.03 6.69 -18.09
N ARG A 590 39.69 7.74 -17.34
CA ARG A 590 38.37 8.41 -17.40
C ARG A 590 38.39 9.72 -18.20
N GLY A 591 39.51 10.05 -18.83
CA GLY A 591 39.68 11.30 -19.57
C GLY A 591 40.69 12.23 -18.91
N LEU A 592 40.60 13.52 -19.25
CA LEU A 592 41.52 14.57 -18.85
C LEU A 592 40.96 15.34 -17.64
N ILE A 593 41.74 15.46 -16.57
CA ILE A 593 41.30 16.09 -15.32
C ILE A 593 42.09 17.39 -15.13
N ARG A 594 41.39 18.50 -15.01
CA ARG A 594 41.94 19.81 -14.64
C ARG A 594 41.73 20.03 -13.15
N VAL A 595 42.81 20.35 -12.44
CA VAL A 595 42.78 20.69 -11.01
C VAL A 595 43.34 22.08 -10.81
N ASP A 596 42.48 22.97 -10.34
CA ASP A 596 42.85 24.34 -10.04
C ASP A 596 43.54 24.44 -8.66
N PRO A 597 44.76 25.00 -8.56
CA PRO A 597 45.53 24.98 -7.32
C PRO A 597 44.93 25.84 -6.21
N GLY A 598 44.22 26.93 -6.55
CA GLY A 598 43.71 27.89 -5.59
C GLY A 598 42.31 27.51 -5.11
N SER A 599 41.41 27.26 -6.05
CA SER A 599 40.02 26.90 -5.74
C SER A 599 39.84 25.42 -5.40
N LYS A 600 40.84 24.57 -5.72
CA LYS A 600 40.74 23.10 -5.66
C LYS A 600 39.60 22.52 -6.50
N LEU A 601 39.07 23.29 -7.45
CA LEU A 601 38.05 22.83 -8.38
C LEU A 601 38.63 21.72 -9.25
N VAL A 602 37.95 20.58 -9.27
CA VAL A 602 38.24 19.46 -10.17
C VAL A 602 37.25 19.50 -11.32
N ARG A 603 37.75 19.50 -12.55
CA ARG A 603 36.94 19.35 -13.76
C ARG A 603 37.46 18.18 -14.58
N VAL A 604 36.61 17.20 -14.82
CA VAL A 604 36.91 16.06 -15.70
C VAL A 604 36.37 16.37 -17.09
N TYR A 605 37.18 16.27 -18.12
CA TYR A 605 36.81 16.40 -19.53
C TYR A 605 36.76 15.02 -20.18
N ASP A 606 35.63 14.73 -20.83
CA ASP A 606 35.38 13.49 -21.56
C ASP A 606 34.91 13.75 -23.00
N VAL A 607 34.42 12.71 -23.67
CA VAL A 607 33.98 12.78 -25.06
C VAL A 607 32.81 13.73 -25.29
N HIS A 608 31.95 13.87 -24.28
CA HIS A 608 30.80 14.77 -24.31
C HIS A 608 31.24 16.24 -24.14
N ASP A 609 32.37 16.49 -23.48
CA ASP A 609 33.00 17.81 -23.40
C ASP A 609 33.81 18.19 -24.66
N GLY A 610 33.84 17.31 -25.67
CA GLY A 610 34.57 17.51 -26.93
C GLY A 610 35.92 16.81 -26.99
N LEU A 611 36.29 15.98 -26.00
CA LEU A 611 37.52 15.17 -26.07
C LEU A 611 37.31 14.03 -27.08
N PRO A 612 38.00 13.99 -28.24
CA PRO A 612 37.61 13.11 -29.33
C PRO A 612 37.59 11.61 -28.99
N SER A 613 38.52 11.16 -28.13
CA SER A 613 38.50 9.82 -27.56
C SER A 613 39.13 9.76 -26.17
N SER A 614 38.69 8.78 -25.39
CA SER A 614 39.17 8.46 -24.04
C SER A 614 39.30 6.94 -23.93
N PRO A 615 40.38 6.39 -23.31
CA PRO A 615 41.39 7.08 -22.49
C PRO A 615 42.64 7.58 -23.23
N LEU A 616 43.29 8.59 -22.65
CA LEU A 616 44.61 9.06 -23.05
C LEU A 616 45.69 8.01 -22.75
N GLN A 617 46.62 7.80 -23.68
CA GLN A 617 47.70 6.84 -23.55
C GLN A 617 48.71 7.25 -22.47
N VAL A 618 49.23 6.24 -21.76
CA VAL A 618 50.21 6.44 -20.69
C VAL A 618 51.46 7.12 -21.26
N ALA A 619 52.02 8.08 -20.52
CA ALA A 619 53.26 8.79 -20.87
C ALA A 619 53.24 9.63 -22.16
N THR A 620 52.07 9.93 -22.70
CA THR A 620 51.94 10.80 -23.88
C THR A 620 51.56 12.25 -23.55
N LEU A 621 51.19 12.53 -22.30
CA LEU A 621 50.78 13.87 -21.87
C LEU A 621 52.00 14.79 -21.68
N VAL A 622 52.13 15.79 -22.55
CA VAL A 622 53.28 16.70 -22.61
C VAL A 622 52.85 18.13 -22.92
N GLN A 623 53.59 19.11 -22.42
CA GLN A 623 53.42 20.52 -22.78
C GLN A 623 54.52 20.96 -23.74
N ALA A 624 54.13 21.56 -24.86
CA ALA A 624 55.06 22.23 -25.77
C ALA A 624 55.63 23.50 -25.14
N SER A 625 56.80 23.95 -25.63
CA SER A 625 57.40 25.22 -25.20
C SER A 625 56.51 26.45 -25.49
N THR A 626 55.60 26.33 -26.45
CA THR A 626 54.59 27.33 -26.81
C THR A 626 53.37 27.34 -25.87
N GLY A 627 53.26 26.38 -24.95
CA GLY A 627 52.25 26.33 -23.88
C GLY A 627 51.09 25.35 -24.12
N GLN A 628 50.84 24.91 -25.35
CA GLN A 628 49.82 23.91 -25.67
C GLN A 628 50.18 22.56 -25.04
N ILE A 629 49.15 21.80 -24.66
CA ILE A 629 49.28 20.45 -24.12
C ILE A 629 48.80 19.47 -25.16
N LEU A 630 49.54 18.38 -25.31
CA LEU A 630 49.24 17.27 -26.19
C LEU A 630 49.10 15.99 -25.38
N GLY A 631 48.18 15.12 -25.78
CA GLY A 631 48.12 13.74 -25.33
C GLY A 631 47.82 12.79 -26.48
N GLY A 632 48.33 11.57 -26.40
CA GLY A 632 48.05 10.51 -27.38
C GLY A 632 46.75 9.79 -27.04
N THR A 633 46.00 9.41 -28.07
CA THR A 633 44.79 8.58 -27.96
C THR A 633 44.94 7.35 -28.86
N SER A 634 43.93 6.47 -28.87
CA SER A 634 43.85 5.36 -29.84
C SER A 634 43.79 5.85 -31.29
N ASP A 635 43.25 7.05 -31.50
CA ASP A 635 42.91 7.59 -32.82
C ASP A 635 43.88 8.68 -33.29
N GLY A 636 45.00 8.85 -32.59
CA GLY A 636 46.05 9.83 -32.93
C GLY A 636 46.47 10.67 -31.73
N ILE A 637 46.44 11.99 -31.88
CA ILE A 637 46.81 12.95 -30.82
C ILE A 637 45.70 13.98 -30.62
N VAL A 638 45.50 14.36 -29.36
CA VAL A 638 44.66 15.49 -28.98
C VAL A 638 45.54 16.64 -28.49
N VAL A 639 45.26 17.85 -28.96
CA VAL A 639 46.01 19.06 -28.64
C VAL A 639 45.05 20.13 -28.15
N PHE A 640 45.43 20.83 -27.10
CA PHE A 640 44.62 21.93 -26.56
C PHE A 640 45.48 23.03 -25.97
N ASP A 641 44.94 24.24 -25.94
CA ASP A 641 45.53 25.36 -25.23
C ASP A 641 44.93 25.45 -23.81
N PRO A 642 45.72 25.23 -22.74
CA PRO A 642 45.20 25.34 -21.37
C PRO A 642 44.66 26.74 -21.03
N ALA A 643 45.12 27.80 -21.71
CA ALA A 643 44.68 29.18 -21.43
C ALA A 643 43.24 29.47 -21.90
N THR A 644 42.75 28.72 -22.91
CA THR A 644 41.38 28.84 -23.43
C THR A 644 40.40 27.98 -22.63
N MET A 645 40.88 26.95 -21.93
CA MET A 645 40.07 26.06 -21.08
C MET A 645 39.71 26.65 -19.72
N ARG A 646 38.74 27.58 -19.74
CA ARG A 646 38.21 28.21 -18.54
C ARG A 646 36.86 27.61 -18.12
N PRO A 647 36.60 27.44 -16.81
CA PRO A 647 35.30 27.01 -16.30
C PRO A 647 34.18 27.95 -16.77
N ASN A 648 33.01 27.41 -17.13
CA ASN A 648 31.83 28.21 -17.43
C ASN A 648 31.17 28.64 -16.12
N LEU A 649 31.20 29.94 -15.84
CA LEU A 649 30.66 30.52 -14.61
C LEU A 649 29.19 30.95 -14.73
N ARG A 650 28.52 30.66 -15.86
CA ARG A 650 27.09 30.98 -16.02
C ARG A 650 26.25 30.14 -15.05
N ARG A 651 25.34 30.81 -14.33
CA ARG A 651 24.35 30.11 -13.50
C ARG A 651 23.29 29.49 -14.41
N PRO A 652 23.12 28.17 -14.39
CA PRO A 652 22.14 27.49 -15.23
C PRO A 652 20.71 27.66 -14.67
N GLN A 653 19.72 27.53 -15.54
CA GLN A 653 18.31 27.52 -15.14
C GLN A 653 17.90 26.10 -14.73
N LEU A 654 17.43 25.96 -13.49
CA LEU A 654 16.85 24.73 -12.98
C LEU A 654 15.34 24.76 -13.17
N LEU A 655 14.77 23.67 -13.71
CA LEU A 655 13.35 23.47 -13.94
C LEU A 655 12.84 22.32 -13.07
N ILE A 656 11.63 22.47 -12.54
CA ILE A 656 10.87 21.34 -12.01
C ILE A 656 10.07 20.79 -13.18
N GLU A 657 10.56 19.72 -13.78
CA GLU A 657 9.96 19.12 -14.97
C GLU A 657 8.63 18.44 -14.63
N ARG A 658 8.62 17.66 -13.54
CA ARG A 658 7.46 16.85 -13.17
C ARG A 658 7.28 16.80 -11.66
N VAL A 659 6.04 16.94 -11.24
CA VAL A 659 5.57 16.62 -9.89
C VAL A 659 4.42 15.64 -10.05
N SER A 660 4.64 14.37 -9.73
CA SER A 660 3.59 13.36 -9.75
C SER A 660 3.38 12.74 -8.38
N LEU A 661 2.18 12.22 -8.15
CA LEU A 661 1.83 11.47 -6.95
C LEU A 661 0.96 10.29 -7.31
N ARG A 662 0.97 9.25 -6.48
CA ARG A 662 0.14 8.05 -6.68
C ARG A 662 -1.11 8.13 -5.81
N ARG A 663 -2.29 8.10 -6.45
CA ARG A 663 -3.60 8.04 -5.79
C ARG A 663 -4.27 6.72 -6.12
N GLY A 664 -4.25 5.79 -5.17
CA GLY A 664 -4.66 4.41 -5.43
C GLY A 664 -3.72 3.74 -6.44
N GLU A 665 -4.26 3.23 -7.54
CA GLU A 665 -3.48 2.60 -8.63
C GLU A 665 -3.04 3.56 -9.74
N ARG A 666 -3.44 4.85 -9.68
CA ARG A 666 -3.15 5.82 -10.75
C ARG A 666 -2.05 6.78 -10.33
N GLU A 667 -1.07 6.98 -11.20
CA GLU A 667 -0.16 8.12 -11.12
C GLU A 667 -0.87 9.37 -11.65
N LEU A 668 -0.80 10.46 -10.90
CA LEU A 668 -1.39 11.75 -11.23
C LEU A 668 -0.27 12.77 -11.40
N ASP A 669 -0.19 13.36 -12.58
CA ASP A 669 0.64 14.54 -12.81
C ASP A 669 -0.06 15.78 -12.21
N VAL A 670 0.64 16.42 -11.28
CA VAL A 670 0.20 17.62 -10.56
C VAL A 670 1.18 18.79 -10.75
N THR A 671 2.03 18.70 -11.77
CA THR A 671 2.98 19.76 -12.15
C THR A 671 2.26 21.09 -12.37
N GLY A 672 2.81 22.17 -11.84
CA GLY A 672 2.27 23.53 -11.99
C GLY A 672 0.97 23.84 -11.22
N LYS A 673 0.36 22.87 -10.52
CA LYS A 673 -0.87 23.12 -9.75
C LYS A 673 -0.58 23.94 -8.50
N THR A 674 -1.30 25.06 -8.35
CA THR A 674 -1.21 25.94 -7.18
C THR A 674 -2.61 26.25 -6.63
N PRO A 675 -2.91 25.95 -5.35
CA PRO A 675 -2.06 25.27 -4.36
C PRO A 675 -1.89 23.76 -4.64
N LEU A 676 -0.67 23.24 -4.44
CA LEU A 676 -0.40 21.80 -4.51
C LEU A 676 -0.84 21.13 -3.20
N GLN A 677 -1.88 20.30 -3.26
CA GLN A 677 -2.43 19.58 -2.12
C GLN A 677 -2.30 18.07 -2.31
N VAL A 678 -1.67 17.42 -1.34
CA VAL A 678 -1.49 15.97 -1.25
C VAL A 678 -2.51 15.42 -0.25
N GLN A 679 -3.31 14.43 -0.65
CA GLN A 679 -4.30 13.81 0.23
C GLN A 679 -3.64 12.76 1.15
N ASP A 680 -4.26 12.45 2.29
CA ASP A 680 -3.73 11.45 3.25
C ASP A 680 -3.47 10.05 2.63
N GLY A 681 -4.27 9.67 1.63
CA GLY A 681 -4.10 8.41 0.90
C GLY A 681 -3.11 8.47 -0.27
N ASP A 682 -2.66 9.67 -0.65
CA ASP A 682 -1.69 9.83 -1.72
C ASP A 682 -0.31 9.37 -1.24
N ARG A 683 0.42 8.70 -2.11
CA ARG A 683 1.77 8.19 -1.85
C ARG A 683 2.73 8.61 -2.96
N ASP A 684 4.00 8.34 -2.74
CA ASP A 684 5.02 8.36 -3.79
C ASP A 684 5.04 9.71 -4.52
N LEU A 685 5.13 10.81 -3.76
CA LEU A 685 5.31 12.14 -4.32
C LEU A 685 6.69 12.18 -4.99
N HIS A 686 6.69 12.12 -6.32
CA HIS A 686 7.88 12.10 -7.16
C HIS A 686 8.11 13.49 -7.74
N ILE A 687 9.28 14.05 -7.43
CA ILE A 687 9.73 15.35 -7.94
C ILE A 687 10.87 15.07 -8.91
N VAL A 688 10.71 15.52 -10.15
CA VAL A 688 11.71 15.44 -11.20
C VAL A 688 12.17 16.85 -11.51
N ALA A 689 13.45 17.11 -11.25
CA ALA A 689 14.11 18.36 -11.58
C ALA A 689 15.10 18.11 -12.73
N ARG A 690 15.19 19.07 -13.64
CA ARG A 690 16.08 19.03 -14.79
C ARG A 690 16.75 20.37 -14.99
N MET A 691 17.99 20.30 -15.41
CA MET A 691 18.77 21.42 -15.88
C MET A 691 19.14 21.10 -17.32
N PRO A 692 18.34 21.58 -18.30
CA PRO A 692 18.56 21.26 -19.70
C PRO A 692 19.96 21.70 -20.12
N THR A 693 20.77 20.72 -20.53
CA THR A 693 22.14 20.93 -21.01
C THR A 693 22.44 19.89 -22.09
N PHE A 694 23.12 20.31 -23.15
CA PHE A 694 23.43 19.48 -24.31
C PHE A 694 24.88 18.98 -24.30
N THR A 695 25.72 19.52 -23.42
CA THR A 695 27.12 19.12 -23.26
C THR A 695 27.24 17.75 -22.61
N ASN A 696 26.92 17.64 -21.31
CA ASN A 696 27.02 16.38 -20.57
C ASN A 696 26.03 16.38 -19.38
N PRO A 697 24.81 15.86 -19.54
CA PRO A 697 23.84 15.81 -18.45
C PRO A 697 24.29 14.99 -17.24
N GLU A 698 25.11 13.95 -17.44
CA GLU A 698 25.57 13.08 -16.34
C GLU A 698 26.58 13.76 -15.42
N SER A 699 27.26 14.79 -15.92
CA SER A 699 28.14 15.65 -15.14
C SER A 699 27.39 16.66 -14.25
N THR A 700 26.07 16.77 -14.43
CA THR A 700 25.22 17.61 -13.58
C THR A 700 24.86 16.86 -12.30
N SER A 701 24.78 17.58 -11.18
CA SER A 701 24.38 16.99 -9.89
C SER A 701 23.25 17.80 -9.27
N TYR A 702 22.31 17.14 -8.60
CA TYR A 702 21.15 17.78 -8.00
C TYR A 702 21.09 17.50 -6.52
N ARG A 703 20.56 18.47 -5.78
CA ARG A 703 20.28 18.33 -4.36
C ARG A 703 18.92 18.90 -4.00
N PHE A 704 18.34 18.30 -2.97
CA PHE A 704 17.00 18.61 -2.52
C PHE A 704 16.99 18.79 -1.00
N ARG A 705 16.17 19.71 -0.50
CA ARG A 705 15.94 19.89 0.94
C ARG A 705 14.46 20.15 1.21
N LEU A 706 13.83 19.28 1.97
CA LEU A 706 12.45 19.39 2.41
C LEU A 706 12.41 19.94 3.84
N SER A 707 12.01 21.20 3.99
CA SER A 707 11.93 21.87 5.30
C SER A 707 10.99 21.13 6.25
N GLY A 708 11.48 20.78 7.44
CA GLY A 708 10.73 20.05 8.47
C GLY A 708 10.76 18.52 8.34
N TYR A 709 11.42 17.98 7.31
CA TYR A 709 11.60 16.53 7.11
C TYR A 709 13.08 16.16 7.00
N ASP A 710 13.85 16.90 6.19
CA ASP A 710 15.29 16.65 6.03
C ASP A 710 16.13 17.41 7.06
N PRO A 711 17.20 16.79 7.61
CA PRO A 711 18.14 17.48 8.48
C PRO A 711 19.06 18.46 7.72
N ASP A 712 19.43 18.13 6.48
CA ASP A 712 20.27 18.95 5.59
C ASP A 712 19.96 18.62 4.12
N TRP A 713 20.66 19.24 3.18
CA TRP A 713 20.59 18.93 1.75
C TRP A 713 20.93 17.47 1.46
N ILE A 714 20.12 16.85 0.60
CA ILE A 714 20.34 15.49 0.10
C ILE A 714 20.76 15.57 -1.38
N ASP A 715 21.99 15.16 -1.66
CA ASP A 715 22.50 15.02 -3.03
C ASP A 715 21.97 13.72 -3.67
N VAL A 716 21.41 13.82 -4.88
CA VAL A 716 20.83 12.68 -5.62
C VAL A 716 21.60 12.36 -6.91
N GLY A 717 22.83 12.89 -7.02
CA GLY A 717 23.66 12.73 -8.21
C GLY A 717 23.02 13.36 -9.46
N SER A 718 23.20 12.74 -10.62
CA SER A 718 22.74 13.24 -11.92
C SER A 718 21.29 12.87 -12.29
N THR A 719 20.62 12.08 -11.45
CA THR A 719 19.23 11.66 -11.72
C THR A 719 18.26 12.83 -11.65
N GLY A 720 18.53 13.82 -10.79
CA GLY A 720 17.62 14.96 -10.58
C GLY A 720 16.26 14.55 -10.05
N GLU A 721 16.14 13.37 -9.44
CA GLU A 721 14.86 12.81 -9.01
C GLU A 721 14.82 12.59 -7.51
N ARG A 722 13.68 12.91 -6.92
CA ARG A 722 13.43 12.66 -5.50
C ARG A 722 12.04 12.13 -5.26
N LEU A 723 11.97 10.98 -4.60
CA LEU A 723 10.73 10.30 -4.26
C LEU A 723 10.47 10.39 -2.75
N PHE A 724 9.28 10.86 -2.38
CA PHE A 724 8.79 10.86 -1.00
C PHE A 724 7.63 9.87 -0.89
N SER A 725 7.87 8.70 -0.28
CA SER A 725 6.90 7.60 -0.23
C SER A 725 5.64 7.95 0.57
N ARG A 726 5.81 8.53 1.76
CA ARG A 726 4.75 9.11 2.60
C ARG A 726 5.29 10.28 3.39
N LEU A 727 4.49 11.33 3.46
CA LEU A 727 4.78 12.52 4.27
C LEU A 727 3.68 12.67 5.34
N PRO A 728 4.03 13.01 6.59
CA PRO A 728 3.03 13.38 7.60
C PRO A 728 2.19 14.58 7.17
N SER A 729 0.99 14.75 7.72
CA SER A 729 0.17 15.93 7.46
C SER A 729 0.90 17.21 7.90
N GLY A 730 0.96 18.22 7.05
CA GLY A 730 1.73 19.44 7.32
C GLY A 730 1.93 20.33 6.11
N HIS A 731 2.60 21.46 6.32
CA HIS A 731 3.02 22.37 5.25
C HIS A 731 4.49 22.16 4.97
N TYR A 732 4.83 21.92 3.72
CA TYR A 732 6.18 21.64 3.30
C TYR A 732 6.67 22.65 2.27
N THR A 733 7.95 22.97 2.39
CA THR A 733 8.70 23.75 1.39
C THR A 733 9.88 22.91 0.95
N LEU A 734 9.81 22.44 -0.30
CA LEU A 734 10.90 21.73 -0.96
C LEU A 734 11.76 22.72 -1.72
N GLU A 735 13.05 22.74 -1.42
CA GLU A 735 14.05 23.47 -2.17
C GLU A 735 14.87 22.50 -3.03
N VAL A 736 15.14 22.91 -4.27
CA VAL A 736 15.92 22.12 -5.22
C VAL A 736 17.01 23.00 -5.84
N GLN A 737 18.21 22.45 -5.97
CA GLN A 737 19.33 23.08 -6.67
C GLN A 737 20.01 22.08 -7.59
N GLY A 738 20.45 22.54 -8.75
CA GLY A 738 21.33 21.80 -9.66
C GLY A 738 22.72 22.41 -9.64
N ARG A 739 23.74 21.61 -9.93
CA ARG A 739 25.14 22.03 -10.08
C ARG A 739 25.67 21.57 -11.43
N THR A 740 26.32 22.48 -12.14
CA THR A 740 27.00 22.16 -13.40
C THR A 740 28.27 21.35 -13.18
N ALA A 741 28.79 20.78 -14.26
CA ALA A 741 30.10 20.13 -14.31
C ALA A 741 31.25 21.03 -13.84
N ASP A 742 31.12 22.35 -14.05
CA ASP A 742 32.09 23.38 -13.65
C ASP A 742 31.90 23.81 -12.17
N GLY A 743 31.07 23.10 -11.41
CA GLY A 743 30.87 23.31 -9.97
C GLY A 743 29.92 24.45 -9.60
N ILE A 744 29.17 25.01 -10.56
CA ILE A 744 28.30 26.17 -10.33
C ILE A 744 26.89 25.73 -9.96
N TRP A 745 26.42 26.15 -8.77
CA TRP A 745 25.05 25.92 -8.31
C TRP A 745 24.04 26.87 -8.97
N SER A 746 22.87 26.34 -9.31
CA SER A 746 21.70 27.08 -9.78
C SER A 746 21.07 27.90 -8.65
N ALA A 747 20.17 28.81 -9.00
CA ALA A 747 19.24 29.36 -8.02
C ALA A 747 18.35 28.24 -7.43
N SER A 748 17.91 28.39 -6.18
CA SER A 748 16.99 27.45 -5.55
C SER A 748 15.60 27.54 -6.19
N GLN A 749 15.09 26.42 -6.70
CA GLN A 749 13.69 26.27 -7.05
C GLN A 749 12.89 25.84 -5.83
N ILE A 750 11.73 26.46 -5.61
CA ILE A 750 10.90 26.23 -4.42
C ILE A 750 9.55 25.65 -4.83
N VAL A 751 9.22 24.47 -4.30
CA VAL A 751 7.91 23.83 -4.44
C VAL A 751 7.24 23.82 -3.07
N ARG A 752 6.12 24.54 -2.94
CA ARG A 752 5.31 24.59 -1.71
C ARG A 752 4.09 23.69 -1.87
N PHE A 753 3.88 22.80 -0.90
CA PHE A 753 2.71 21.92 -0.89
C PHE A 753 2.24 21.62 0.53
N GLN A 754 0.97 21.22 0.64
CA GLN A 754 0.35 20.84 1.89
C GLN A 754 -0.10 19.38 1.82
N VAL A 755 0.24 18.60 2.84
CA VAL A 755 -0.31 17.25 3.04
C VAL A 755 -1.48 17.36 4.00
N LEU A 756 -2.67 17.02 3.52
CA LEU A 756 -3.91 17.10 4.30
C LEU A 756 -3.95 15.96 5.34
N PRO A 757 -4.50 16.22 6.55
CA PRO A 757 -4.69 15.16 7.53
C PRO A 757 -5.75 14.14 7.07
N PRO A 758 -5.74 12.92 7.62
CA PRO A 758 -6.83 11.97 7.44
C PRO A 758 -8.19 12.59 7.74
N TRP A 759 -9.24 12.13 7.06
CA TRP A 759 -10.58 12.73 7.21
C TRP A 759 -11.09 12.69 8.66
N TRP A 760 -10.70 11.69 9.47
CA TRP A 760 -11.07 11.61 10.90
C TRP A 760 -10.33 12.60 11.80
N LEU A 761 -9.18 13.14 11.37
CA LEU A 761 -8.45 14.23 12.03
C LEU A 761 -8.80 15.61 11.45
N SER A 762 -9.57 15.67 10.37
CA SER A 762 -10.10 16.93 9.85
C SER A 762 -11.05 17.59 10.85
N PRO A 763 -11.27 18.93 10.81
CA PRO A 763 -12.20 19.61 11.70
C PRO A 763 -13.62 19.00 11.71
N TRP A 764 -14.11 18.57 10.55
CA TRP A 764 -15.41 17.90 10.43
C TRP A 764 -15.39 16.47 10.95
N GLY A 765 -14.29 15.73 10.74
CA GLY A 765 -14.09 14.39 11.29
C GLY A 765 -14.00 14.39 12.80
N LEU A 766 -13.26 15.33 13.38
CA LEU A 766 -13.22 15.58 14.82
C LEU A 766 -14.59 16.03 15.33
N GLY A 767 -15.32 16.87 14.59
CA GLY A 767 -16.70 17.23 14.90
C GLY A 767 -17.65 16.03 14.91
N LEU A 768 -17.51 15.13 13.94
CA LEU A 768 -18.28 13.88 13.86
C LEU A 768 -17.88 12.90 14.96
N LEU A 769 -16.59 12.75 15.28
CA LEU A 769 -16.11 11.94 16.39
C LEU A 769 -16.56 12.51 17.73
N ALA A 770 -16.57 13.84 17.90
CA ALA A 770 -17.10 14.51 19.07
C ALA A 770 -18.62 14.33 19.18
N ALA A 771 -19.35 14.44 18.07
CA ALA A 771 -20.78 14.16 18.01
C ALA A 771 -21.08 12.68 18.28
N LEU A 772 -20.28 11.75 17.74
CA LEU A 772 -20.39 10.32 18.00
C LEU A 772 -20.04 10.01 19.45
N SER A 773 -19.02 10.66 20.01
CA SER A 773 -18.66 10.56 21.44
C SER A 773 -19.78 11.12 22.30
N LEU A 774 -20.40 12.24 21.94
CA LEU A 774 -21.59 12.79 22.58
C LEU A 774 -22.80 11.88 22.42
N CYS A 775 -22.97 11.21 21.28
CA CYS A 775 -24.01 10.22 21.06
C CYS A 775 -23.74 8.93 21.82
N VAL A 776 -22.48 8.53 22.00
CA VAL A 776 -22.06 7.37 22.81
C VAL A 776 -22.17 7.72 24.29
N ILE A 777 -21.84 8.93 24.71
CA ILE A 777 -22.05 9.43 26.07
C ILE A 777 -23.54 9.61 26.32
N ALA A 778 -24.31 10.14 25.38
CA ALA A 778 -25.76 10.26 25.49
C ALA A 778 -26.42 8.88 25.45
N ALA A 779 -25.96 7.96 24.61
CA ALA A 779 -26.40 6.57 24.59
C ALA A 779 -25.96 5.86 25.86
N ALA A 780 -24.77 6.10 26.40
CA ALA A 780 -24.30 5.56 27.66
C ALA A 780 -25.06 6.18 28.83
N ILE A 781 -25.45 7.46 28.78
CA ILE A 781 -26.31 8.12 29.75
C ILE A 781 -27.75 7.63 29.59
N LEU A 782 -28.24 7.36 28.38
CA LEU A 782 -29.57 6.83 28.10
C LEU A 782 -29.64 5.34 28.40
N LEU A 783 -28.56 4.59 28.23
CA LEU A 783 -28.38 3.19 28.59
C LEU A 783 -28.08 3.06 30.07
N TYR A 784 -27.38 4.00 30.68
CA TYR A 784 -27.18 4.12 32.12
C TYR A 784 -28.47 4.58 32.78
N ARG A 785 -29.23 5.52 32.21
CA ARG A 785 -30.59 5.88 32.64
C ARG A 785 -31.58 4.78 32.32
N ARG A 786 -31.44 4.01 31.25
CA ARG A 786 -32.24 2.79 30.98
C ARG A 786 -31.83 1.67 31.91
N ARG A 787 -30.55 1.56 32.30
CA ARG A 787 -30.04 0.60 33.28
C ARG A 787 -30.43 1.04 34.68
N LEU A 788 -30.48 2.32 35.00
CA LEU A 788 -31.02 2.87 36.26
C LEU A 788 -32.53 2.78 36.27
N ARG A 789 -33.23 3.02 35.16
CA ARG A 789 -34.67 2.78 35.05
C ARG A 789 -34.97 1.30 35.04
N ARG A 790 -34.13 0.45 34.46
CA ARG A 790 -34.24 -1.01 34.55
C ARG A 790 -33.82 -1.50 35.91
N LEU A 791 -32.86 -0.90 36.62
CA LEU A 791 -32.46 -1.26 37.98
C LEU A 791 -33.47 -0.72 38.99
N ASN A 792 -34.05 0.46 38.78
CA ASN A 792 -35.11 1.00 39.62
C ASN A 792 -36.46 0.38 39.28
N ALA A 793 -36.74 0.02 38.02
CA ALA A 793 -37.91 -0.77 37.66
C ALA A 793 -37.71 -2.25 37.94
N TRP A 794 -36.48 -2.78 37.98
CA TRP A 794 -36.15 -4.11 38.47
C TRP A 794 -36.08 -4.10 39.98
N GLN A 795 -35.70 -3.04 40.67
CA GLN A 795 -35.85 -2.92 42.12
C GLN A 795 -37.30 -2.66 42.49
N LEU A 796 -38.06 -1.91 41.70
CA LEU A 796 -39.49 -1.74 41.93
C LEU A 796 -40.27 -2.97 41.49
N ALA A 797 -39.83 -3.69 40.45
CA ALA A 797 -40.42 -4.97 40.03
C ALA A 797 -39.96 -6.10 40.94
N VAL A 798 -38.72 -6.16 41.40
CA VAL A 798 -38.24 -7.11 42.42
C VAL A 798 -38.82 -6.76 43.76
N HIS A 799 -39.03 -5.51 44.14
CA HIS A 799 -39.73 -5.20 45.39
C HIS A 799 -41.23 -5.42 45.27
N LYS A 800 -41.84 -5.19 44.09
CA LYS A 800 -43.23 -5.61 43.80
C LYS A 800 -43.38 -7.11 43.58
N GLN A 801 -42.35 -7.81 43.13
CA GLN A 801 -42.31 -9.25 42.89
C GLN A 801 -41.86 -9.97 44.14
N GLU A 802 -41.06 -9.38 45.01
CA GLU A 802 -40.83 -9.83 46.39
C GLU A 802 -42.07 -9.54 47.20
N LEU A 803 -42.77 -8.40 47.05
CA LEU A 803 -44.08 -8.20 47.68
C LEU A 803 -45.15 -9.12 47.08
N ALA A 804 -45.13 -9.42 45.78
CA ALA A 804 -46.11 -10.30 45.13
C ALA A 804 -45.75 -11.78 45.25
N GLU A 805 -44.48 -12.17 45.34
CA GLU A 805 -44.00 -13.52 45.67
C GLU A 805 -44.07 -13.73 47.16
N GLN A 806 -43.77 -12.75 48.03
CA GLN A 806 -44.10 -12.86 49.44
C GLN A 806 -45.61 -12.88 49.62
N ALA A 807 -46.40 -12.11 48.88
CA ALA A 807 -47.87 -12.23 48.94
C ALA A 807 -48.38 -13.54 48.32
N SER A 808 -47.74 -14.10 47.29
CA SER A 808 -48.15 -15.35 46.62
C SER A 808 -47.67 -16.59 47.38
N LEU A 809 -46.43 -16.58 47.89
CA LEU A 809 -45.89 -17.58 48.82
C LEU A 809 -46.57 -17.48 50.17
N ALA A 810 -46.92 -16.28 50.67
CA ALA A 810 -47.77 -16.14 51.85
C ALA A 810 -49.20 -16.58 51.56
N LYS A 811 -49.78 -16.33 50.37
CA LYS A 811 -51.13 -16.82 50.01
C LYS A 811 -51.16 -18.34 49.85
N THR A 812 -50.14 -18.93 49.24
CA THR A 812 -49.99 -20.38 49.07
C THR A 812 -49.64 -21.07 50.40
N ARG A 813 -48.75 -20.50 51.22
CA ARG A 813 -48.49 -20.98 52.59
C ARG A 813 -49.71 -20.78 53.48
N PHE A 814 -50.40 -19.65 53.43
CA PHE A 814 -51.63 -19.40 54.20
C PHE A 814 -52.69 -20.44 53.87
N LEU A 815 -52.92 -20.78 52.60
CA LEU A 815 -53.90 -21.80 52.22
C LEU A 815 -53.49 -23.23 52.66
N ALA A 816 -52.20 -23.55 52.64
CA ALA A 816 -51.69 -24.82 53.17
C ALA A 816 -51.76 -24.90 54.71
N THR A 817 -51.38 -23.82 55.41
CA THR A 817 -51.46 -23.69 56.87
C THR A 817 -52.91 -23.68 57.35
N LEU A 818 -53.82 -23.02 56.62
CA LEU A 818 -55.25 -22.97 56.97
C LEU A 818 -55.93 -24.34 56.82
N GLY A 819 -55.53 -25.14 55.84
CA GLY A 819 -55.94 -26.54 55.75
C GLY A 819 -55.55 -27.35 57.00
N HIS A 820 -54.33 -27.15 57.50
CA HIS A 820 -53.81 -27.83 58.69
C HIS A 820 -54.47 -27.34 59.98
N GLU A 821 -54.58 -26.02 60.17
CA GLU A 821 -55.16 -25.39 61.37
C GLU A 821 -56.66 -25.66 61.51
N VAL A 822 -57.38 -25.90 60.42
CA VAL A 822 -58.80 -26.30 60.48
C VAL A 822 -58.93 -27.80 60.74
N ARG A 823 -58.07 -28.64 60.18
CA ARG A 823 -58.23 -30.10 60.23
C ARG A 823 -57.98 -30.71 61.61
N THR A 824 -56.98 -30.21 62.33
CA THR A 824 -56.62 -30.65 63.68
C THR A 824 -57.77 -30.51 64.69
N PRO A 825 -58.37 -29.32 64.90
CA PRO A 825 -59.49 -29.17 65.83
C PRO A 825 -60.75 -29.94 65.38
N MET A 826 -60.91 -30.19 64.08
CA MET A 826 -62.04 -30.97 63.56
C MET A 826 -62.00 -32.44 64.00
N THR A 827 -60.82 -33.00 64.29
CA THR A 827 -60.70 -34.34 64.92
C THR A 827 -61.37 -34.35 66.29
N GLY A 828 -61.10 -33.31 67.10
CA GLY A 828 -61.72 -33.14 68.41
C GLY A 828 -63.23 -33.00 68.31
N VAL A 829 -63.72 -32.10 67.45
CA VAL A 829 -65.16 -31.84 67.29
C VAL A 829 -65.90 -33.07 66.78
N LEU A 830 -65.40 -33.75 65.74
CA LEU A 830 -66.06 -34.91 65.17
C LEU A 830 -65.95 -36.13 66.08
N GLY A 831 -64.76 -36.40 66.62
CA GLY A 831 -64.51 -37.54 67.52
C GLY A 831 -65.30 -37.42 68.82
N MET A 832 -65.33 -36.24 69.46
CA MET A 832 -66.14 -36.02 70.66
C MET A 832 -67.63 -36.11 70.34
N SER A 833 -68.10 -35.60 69.20
CA SER A 833 -69.50 -35.77 68.80
C SER A 833 -69.87 -37.24 68.58
N GLU A 834 -68.94 -38.06 68.08
CA GLU A 834 -69.14 -39.50 67.89
C GLU A 834 -69.20 -40.23 69.24
N LEU A 835 -68.30 -39.91 70.17
CA LEU A 835 -68.31 -40.45 71.54
C LEU A 835 -69.58 -40.06 72.28
N LEU A 836 -70.02 -38.80 72.17
CA LEU A 836 -71.28 -38.31 72.73
C LEU A 836 -72.48 -39.07 72.18
N LEU A 837 -72.56 -39.32 70.86
CA LEU A 837 -73.66 -40.10 70.27
C LEU A 837 -73.77 -41.54 70.78
N LYS A 838 -72.69 -42.08 71.36
CA LYS A 838 -72.69 -43.41 72.00
C LYS A 838 -73.09 -43.39 73.48
N THR A 839 -73.23 -42.20 74.08
CA THR A 839 -73.80 -42.03 75.43
C THR A 839 -75.34 -41.89 75.36
N GLU A 840 -76.05 -42.11 76.47
CA GLU A 840 -77.51 -41.90 76.51
C GLU A 840 -77.82 -40.40 76.37
N GLN A 841 -78.55 -40.02 75.32
CA GLN A 841 -78.91 -38.63 74.99
C GLN A 841 -80.42 -38.48 74.78
N ASP A 842 -80.97 -37.31 75.14
CA ASP A 842 -82.34 -36.96 74.76
C ASP A 842 -82.45 -36.60 73.26
N ALA A 843 -83.68 -36.57 72.72
CA ALA A 843 -83.90 -36.37 71.29
C ALA A 843 -83.36 -35.03 70.75
N THR A 844 -83.35 -33.98 71.59
CA THR A 844 -82.87 -32.65 71.22
C THR A 844 -81.34 -32.61 71.24
N GLN A 845 -80.71 -33.18 72.28
CA GLN A 845 -79.26 -33.36 72.40
C GLN A 845 -78.70 -34.22 71.25
N ARG A 846 -79.39 -35.30 70.89
CA ARG A 846 -79.02 -36.13 69.74
C ARG A 846 -79.10 -35.34 68.44
N SER A 847 -80.17 -34.57 68.24
CA SER A 847 -80.31 -33.70 67.07
C SER A 847 -79.20 -32.64 66.99
N TYR A 848 -78.79 -32.04 68.12
CA TYR A 848 -77.69 -31.08 68.15
C TYR A 848 -76.35 -31.74 67.85
N THR A 849 -76.07 -32.89 68.44
CA THR A 849 -74.83 -33.64 68.20
C THR A 849 -74.73 -34.10 66.75
N GLU A 850 -75.83 -34.60 66.17
CA GLU A 850 -75.89 -34.94 64.74
C GLU A 850 -75.74 -33.72 63.82
N SER A 851 -76.28 -32.57 64.23
CA SER A 851 -76.14 -31.31 63.47
C SER A 851 -74.69 -30.81 63.49
N ILE A 852 -74.02 -30.86 64.64
CA ILE A 852 -72.60 -30.50 64.78
C ILE A 852 -71.75 -31.41 63.89
N ARG A 853 -72.01 -32.72 63.91
CA ARG A 853 -71.30 -33.69 63.07
C ARG A 853 -71.52 -33.42 61.58
N ARG A 854 -72.76 -33.18 61.15
CA ARG A 854 -73.09 -32.86 59.73
C ARG A 854 -72.45 -31.54 59.29
N ALA A 855 -72.50 -30.50 60.11
CA ALA A 855 -71.88 -29.21 59.81
C ALA A 855 -70.35 -29.34 59.72
N GLY A 856 -69.73 -30.07 60.64
CA GLY A 856 -68.30 -30.36 60.63
C GLY A 856 -67.85 -31.13 59.38
N ALA A 857 -68.58 -32.18 59.00
CA ALA A 857 -68.32 -32.93 57.77
C ALA A 857 -68.51 -32.09 56.50
N HIS A 858 -69.48 -31.16 56.50
CA HIS A 858 -69.69 -30.24 55.39
C HIS A 858 -68.53 -29.24 55.25
N LEU A 859 -68.05 -28.67 56.36
CA LEU A 859 -66.95 -27.72 56.38
C LEU A 859 -65.65 -28.35 55.88
N LEU A 860 -65.37 -29.60 56.27
CA LEU A 860 -64.23 -30.37 55.75
C LEU A 860 -64.30 -30.57 54.23
N ARG A 861 -65.49 -30.86 53.69
CA ARG A 861 -65.68 -30.99 52.24
C ARG A 861 -65.34 -29.69 51.51
N LEU A 862 -65.79 -28.54 52.03
CA LEU A 862 -65.50 -27.23 51.46
C LEU A 862 -64.01 -26.89 51.48
N VAL A 863 -63.32 -27.22 52.58
CA VAL A 863 -61.87 -27.03 52.68
C VAL A 863 -61.12 -27.91 51.68
N ASN A 864 -61.52 -29.18 51.54
CA ASN A 864 -60.91 -30.07 50.56
C ASN A 864 -61.15 -29.62 49.11
N ASP A 865 -62.36 -29.17 48.77
CA ASP A 865 -62.66 -28.63 47.44
C ASP A 865 -61.80 -27.39 47.12
N ALA A 866 -61.56 -26.52 48.10
CA ALA A 866 -60.69 -25.36 47.95
C ALA A 866 -59.20 -25.75 47.78
N LEU A 867 -58.76 -26.82 48.46
CA LEU A 867 -57.41 -27.35 48.30
C LEU A 867 -57.21 -28.02 46.93
N ASP A 868 -58.19 -28.78 46.43
CA ASP A 868 -58.15 -29.39 45.10
C ASP A 868 -58.06 -28.30 44.01
N LEU A 869 -58.84 -27.21 44.15
CA LEU A 869 -58.76 -26.07 43.22
C LEU A 869 -57.38 -25.39 43.27
N ALA A 870 -56.81 -25.18 44.46
CA ALA A 870 -55.49 -24.59 44.62
C ALA A 870 -54.39 -25.46 43.96
N ARG A 871 -54.50 -26.79 44.04
CA ARG A 871 -53.58 -27.73 43.39
C ARG A 871 -53.68 -27.65 41.87
N ILE A 872 -54.89 -27.60 41.32
CA ILE A 872 -55.16 -27.42 39.89
C ILE A 872 -54.56 -26.11 39.36
N GLU A 873 -54.82 -24.97 40.01
CA GLU A 873 -54.28 -23.67 39.59
C GLU A 873 -52.74 -23.63 39.63
N SER A 874 -52.13 -24.34 40.59
CA SER A 874 -50.67 -24.44 40.69
C SER A 874 -50.05 -25.41 39.68
N GLY A 875 -50.85 -26.12 38.88
CA GLY A 875 -50.39 -27.12 37.92
C GLY A 875 -49.84 -28.40 38.55
N ARG A 876 -50.14 -28.66 39.84
CA ARG A 876 -49.62 -29.80 40.62
C ARG A 876 -50.64 -30.92 40.83
N LEU A 877 -51.74 -30.93 40.05
CA LEU A 877 -52.69 -32.05 40.09
C LEU A 877 -52.16 -33.17 39.19
N GLU A 878 -51.70 -34.28 39.79
CA GLU A 878 -51.38 -35.51 39.07
C GLU A 878 -52.66 -36.35 38.89
N LEU A 879 -52.90 -36.84 37.66
CA LEU A 879 -54.04 -37.70 37.32
C LEU A 879 -53.58 -39.15 37.32
N ASP A 880 -54.27 -40.02 38.06
CA ASP A 880 -53.92 -41.44 38.14
C ASP A 880 -54.69 -42.24 37.07
N PHE A 881 -54.05 -42.48 35.93
CA PHE A 881 -54.66 -43.19 34.81
C PHE A 881 -54.58 -44.70 35.00
N GLN A 882 -55.68 -45.33 35.46
CA GLN A 882 -55.77 -46.77 35.62
C GLN A 882 -56.85 -47.40 34.71
N PRO A 883 -56.72 -48.67 34.30
CA PRO A 883 -57.81 -49.39 33.62
C PRO A 883 -58.96 -49.66 34.59
N PHE A 884 -60.18 -49.23 34.26
CA PHE A 884 -61.38 -49.47 35.08
C PHE A 884 -62.57 -49.92 34.23
N SER A 885 -63.50 -50.67 34.85
CA SER A 885 -64.77 -51.05 34.23
C SER A 885 -65.74 -49.88 34.22
N VAL A 886 -66.14 -49.43 33.03
CA VAL A 886 -67.05 -48.28 32.88
C VAL A 886 -68.44 -48.64 33.40
N ARG A 887 -68.88 -49.90 33.19
CA ARG A 887 -70.17 -50.38 33.71
C ARG A 887 -70.18 -50.34 35.23
N GLN A 888 -69.10 -50.79 35.87
CA GLN A 888 -69.03 -50.81 37.33
C GLN A 888 -69.03 -49.39 37.90
N LEU A 889 -68.26 -48.47 37.32
CA LEU A 889 -68.25 -47.07 37.74
C LEU A 889 -69.66 -46.45 37.68
N VAL A 890 -70.38 -46.67 36.57
CA VAL A 890 -71.73 -46.14 36.39
C VAL A 890 -72.75 -46.81 37.31
N ALA A 891 -72.61 -48.12 37.56
CA ALA A 891 -73.45 -48.85 38.51
C ALA A 891 -73.24 -48.36 39.95
N GLU A 892 -71.99 -48.06 40.34
CA GLU A 892 -71.68 -47.48 41.66
C GLU A 892 -72.27 -46.06 41.80
N VAL A 893 -72.19 -45.24 40.74
CA VAL A 893 -72.81 -43.92 40.72
C VAL A 893 -74.35 -44.02 40.79
N GLU A 894 -74.97 -44.95 40.07
CA GLU A 894 -76.40 -45.22 40.15
C GLU A 894 -76.83 -45.69 41.55
N ALA A 895 -76.10 -46.63 42.15
CA ALA A 895 -76.38 -47.16 43.48
C ALA A 895 -76.40 -46.05 44.55
N LEU A 896 -75.58 -45.01 44.37
CA LEU A 896 -75.53 -43.86 45.26
C LEU A 896 -76.61 -42.81 44.95
N MET A 897 -76.89 -42.53 43.67
CA MET A 897 -77.74 -41.40 43.26
C MET A 897 -79.22 -41.76 43.11
N ALA A 898 -79.55 -43.00 42.73
CA ALA A 898 -80.93 -43.44 42.56
C ALA A 898 -81.75 -43.35 43.86
N PRO A 899 -81.24 -43.76 45.05
CA PRO A 899 -81.97 -43.58 46.31
C PRO A 899 -82.22 -42.12 46.66
N LEU A 900 -81.23 -41.23 46.46
CA LEU A 900 -81.37 -39.79 46.73
C LEU A 900 -82.42 -39.13 45.82
N ALA A 901 -82.46 -39.51 44.54
CA ALA A 901 -83.48 -39.05 43.61
C ALA A 901 -84.88 -39.52 44.05
N GLN A 902 -84.99 -40.79 44.43
CA GLN A 902 -86.25 -41.41 44.85
C GLN A 902 -86.78 -40.85 46.17
N GLU A 903 -85.90 -40.53 47.14
CA GLU A 903 -86.25 -39.88 48.41
C GLU A 903 -86.84 -38.48 48.18
N ARG A 904 -86.45 -37.81 47.08
CA ARG A 904 -87.05 -36.55 46.63
C ARG A 904 -88.24 -36.69 45.68
N GLY A 905 -88.68 -37.92 45.39
CA GLY A 905 -89.79 -38.19 44.49
C GLY A 905 -89.47 -38.00 43.00
N LEU A 906 -88.20 -38.01 42.61
CA LEU A 906 -87.74 -37.95 41.22
C LEU A 906 -87.54 -39.36 40.67
N ARG A 907 -87.77 -39.54 39.36
CA ARG A 907 -87.41 -40.78 38.67
C ARG A 907 -85.96 -40.70 38.18
N PHE A 908 -85.13 -41.63 38.60
CA PHE A 908 -83.77 -41.79 38.06
C PHE A 908 -83.83 -42.72 36.83
N SER A 909 -83.15 -42.35 35.75
CA SER A 909 -83.10 -43.14 34.51
C SER A 909 -81.66 -43.34 34.06
N LEU A 910 -81.21 -44.59 33.97
CA LEU A 910 -79.90 -44.93 33.43
C LEU A 910 -80.04 -45.51 32.01
N GLU A 911 -79.41 -44.87 31.03
CA GLU A 911 -79.32 -45.35 29.64
C GLU A 911 -77.86 -45.69 29.28
N ILE A 912 -77.55 -46.97 29.11
CA ILE A 912 -76.23 -47.43 28.68
C ILE A 912 -76.28 -47.74 27.18
N GLY A 913 -75.77 -46.83 26.35
CA GLY A 913 -75.69 -46.96 24.89
C GLY A 913 -74.47 -47.74 24.40
N LEU A 914 -74.08 -48.81 25.09
CA LEU A 914 -72.90 -49.64 24.79
C LEU A 914 -73.31 -51.10 24.51
N LEU A 915 -72.86 -51.65 23.38
CA LEU A 915 -73.00 -53.08 23.06
C LEU A 915 -71.82 -53.87 23.69
N GLY A 916 -71.92 -54.22 24.97
CA GLY A 916 -70.93 -55.04 25.71
C GLY A 916 -70.26 -54.32 26.89
N ASP A 917 -69.42 -55.05 27.63
CA ASP A 917 -68.62 -54.51 28.73
C ASP A 917 -67.33 -53.87 28.21
N ILE A 918 -67.05 -52.67 28.71
CA ILE A 918 -65.95 -51.83 28.26
C ILE A 918 -65.03 -51.51 29.44
N THR A 919 -63.73 -51.72 29.24
CA THR A 919 -62.67 -51.25 30.14
C THR A 919 -62.03 -50.01 29.53
N ALA A 920 -62.03 -48.90 30.26
CA ALA A 920 -61.43 -47.64 29.86
C ALA A 920 -60.20 -47.32 30.72
N SER A 921 -59.20 -46.64 30.17
CA SER A 921 -58.04 -46.17 30.92
C SER A 921 -58.20 -44.69 31.28
N GLY A 922 -58.22 -44.37 32.57
CA GLY A 922 -58.49 -43.04 33.10
C GLY A 922 -58.53 -43.01 34.62
N ASP A 923 -58.62 -41.81 35.21
CA ASP A 923 -58.80 -41.67 36.65
C ASP A 923 -60.26 -41.88 37.03
N SER A 924 -60.60 -43.12 37.41
CA SER A 924 -61.98 -43.49 37.74
C SER A 924 -62.54 -42.70 38.94
N THR A 925 -61.68 -42.26 39.87
CA THR A 925 -62.07 -41.50 41.06
C THR A 925 -62.46 -40.07 40.68
N ARG A 926 -61.67 -39.41 39.83
CA ARG A 926 -61.98 -38.06 39.36
C ARG A 926 -63.18 -38.04 38.41
N ILE A 927 -63.35 -39.06 37.58
CA ILE A 927 -64.55 -39.22 36.75
C ILE A 927 -65.79 -39.40 37.64
N ARG A 928 -65.70 -40.25 38.68
CA ARG A 928 -66.77 -40.41 39.68
C ARG A 928 -67.14 -39.08 40.34
N GLN A 929 -66.14 -38.29 40.73
CA GLN A 929 -66.33 -36.98 41.35
C GLN A 929 -67.10 -36.02 40.42
N ILE A 930 -66.74 -35.99 39.13
CA ILE A 930 -67.47 -35.19 38.12
C ILE A 930 -68.94 -35.64 38.05
N LEU A 931 -69.19 -36.94 37.89
CA LEU A 931 -70.54 -37.48 37.74
C LEU A 931 -71.40 -37.23 38.99
N LEU A 932 -70.86 -37.47 40.19
CA LEU A 932 -71.57 -37.22 41.43
C LEU A 932 -71.90 -35.72 41.60
N ASN A 933 -70.99 -34.81 41.27
CA ASN A 933 -71.26 -33.38 41.37
C ASN A 933 -72.34 -32.92 40.39
N LEU A 934 -72.33 -33.42 39.15
CA LEU A 934 -73.35 -33.08 38.15
C LEU A 934 -74.71 -33.68 38.49
N LEU A 935 -74.77 -34.95 38.88
CA LEU A 935 -76.01 -35.63 39.25
C LEU A 935 -76.63 -35.06 40.52
N ASN A 936 -75.81 -34.74 41.53
CA ASN A 936 -76.31 -34.15 42.75
C ASN A 936 -76.88 -32.74 42.50
N ASN A 937 -76.30 -31.96 41.59
CA ASN A 937 -76.90 -30.70 41.12
C ASN A 937 -78.23 -30.94 40.37
N ALA A 938 -78.27 -31.91 39.46
CA ALA A 938 -79.50 -32.28 38.74
C ALA A 938 -80.65 -32.67 39.69
N ILE A 939 -80.37 -33.52 40.70
CA ILE A 939 -81.34 -33.94 41.73
C ILE A 939 -81.73 -32.76 42.62
N LYS A 940 -80.78 -31.89 42.93
CA LYS A 940 -81.00 -30.73 43.81
C LYS A 940 -81.93 -29.69 43.20
N PHE A 941 -81.81 -29.42 41.89
CA PHE A 941 -82.54 -28.36 41.21
C PHE A 941 -83.80 -28.84 40.46
N THR A 942 -84.04 -30.15 40.41
CA THR A 942 -85.27 -30.72 39.86
C THR A 942 -86.25 -31.01 40.99
N GLU A 943 -87.39 -30.33 41.03
CA GLU A 943 -88.41 -30.58 42.06
C GLU A 943 -89.30 -31.79 41.73
N ARG A 944 -89.67 -31.95 40.46
CA ARG A 944 -90.47 -33.06 39.94
C ARG A 944 -90.01 -33.40 38.52
N GLY A 945 -89.91 -34.69 38.21
CA GLY A 945 -89.56 -35.16 36.88
C GLY A 945 -88.46 -36.22 36.88
N VAL A 946 -87.62 -36.21 35.85
CA VAL A 946 -86.62 -37.25 35.59
C VAL A 946 -85.22 -36.66 35.64
N VAL A 947 -84.31 -37.35 36.33
CA VAL A 947 -82.86 -37.16 36.20
C VAL A 947 -82.30 -38.38 35.49
N ALA A 948 -81.66 -38.17 34.34
CA ALA A 948 -81.13 -39.21 33.49
C ALA A 948 -79.61 -39.13 33.39
N LEU A 949 -78.95 -40.28 33.53
CA LEU A 949 -77.55 -40.45 33.15
C LEU A 949 -77.52 -41.32 31.88
N LYS A 950 -76.89 -40.82 30.83
CA LYS A 950 -76.71 -41.56 29.58
C LYS A 950 -75.23 -41.70 29.25
N LEU A 951 -74.84 -42.92 28.88
CA LEU A 951 -73.48 -43.24 28.45
C LEU A 951 -73.48 -43.59 26.96
N ALA A 952 -72.60 -42.98 26.19
CA ALA A 952 -72.38 -43.25 24.77
C ALA A 952 -70.89 -43.26 24.41
N THR A 953 -70.52 -43.90 23.30
CA THR A 953 -69.14 -43.85 22.77
C THR A 953 -68.93 -42.62 21.89
N LEU A 954 -67.81 -41.92 22.06
CA LEU A 954 -67.31 -40.93 21.10
C LEU A 954 -66.60 -41.67 19.97
N GLY A 955 -67.31 -41.96 18.89
CA GLY A 955 -66.79 -42.73 17.75
C GLY A 955 -66.37 -44.17 18.11
N SER A 956 -65.88 -44.91 17.12
CA SER A 956 -65.32 -46.25 17.33
C SER A 956 -63.96 -46.12 18.04
N TYR A 957 -63.90 -46.39 19.34
CA TYR A 957 -62.68 -46.45 20.19
C TYR A 957 -61.98 -45.12 20.55
N GLN A 958 -62.60 -43.94 20.34
CA GLN A 958 -61.92 -42.65 20.55
C GLN A 958 -62.24 -41.95 21.89
N GLY A 959 -63.30 -42.33 22.58
CA GLY A 959 -63.64 -41.76 23.89
C GLY A 959 -64.99 -42.20 24.44
N LEU A 960 -65.35 -41.66 25.59
CA LEU A 960 -66.64 -41.88 26.26
C LEU A 960 -67.34 -40.54 26.52
N ARG A 961 -68.64 -40.51 26.25
CA ARG A 961 -69.54 -39.39 26.50
C ARG A 961 -70.50 -39.75 27.63
N PHE A 962 -70.47 -38.95 28.69
CA PHE A 962 -71.44 -39.01 29.78
C PHE A 962 -72.39 -37.83 29.68
N GLU A 963 -73.67 -38.08 29.46
CA GLU A 963 -74.71 -37.05 29.44
C GLU A 963 -75.53 -37.13 30.73
N VAL A 964 -75.46 -36.07 31.55
CA VAL A 964 -76.32 -35.89 32.72
C VAL A 964 -77.43 -34.92 32.34
N ALA A 965 -78.67 -35.40 32.28
CA ALA A 965 -79.83 -34.60 31.90
C ALA A 965 -80.87 -34.55 33.03
N ASP A 966 -81.48 -33.40 33.23
CA ASP A 966 -82.61 -33.21 34.12
C ASP A 966 -83.77 -32.51 33.42
N THR A 967 -84.97 -32.63 33.98
CA THR A 967 -86.18 -31.92 33.54
C THR A 967 -86.51 -30.72 34.43
N GLY A 968 -85.51 -30.14 35.09
CA GLY A 968 -85.62 -29.00 35.99
C GLY A 968 -85.88 -27.66 35.27
N PRO A 969 -85.71 -26.53 35.97
CA PRO A 969 -86.08 -25.21 35.46
C PRO A 969 -85.24 -24.73 34.26
N GLY A 970 -84.13 -25.39 33.94
CA GLY A 970 -83.19 -24.96 32.92
C GLY A 970 -82.41 -23.69 33.29
N ILE A 971 -81.35 -23.40 32.53
CA ILE A 971 -80.39 -22.31 32.79
C ILE A 971 -80.49 -21.27 31.66
N ASN A 972 -80.50 -19.96 32.00
CA ASN A 972 -80.52 -18.88 30.99
C ASN A 972 -79.12 -18.59 30.40
N ALA A 973 -79.03 -17.79 29.34
CA ALA A 973 -77.76 -17.51 28.65
C ALA A 973 -76.71 -16.79 29.53
N GLU A 974 -77.16 -15.93 30.45
CA GLU A 974 -76.29 -15.16 31.34
C GLU A 974 -75.73 -16.05 32.46
N GLN A 975 -76.56 -16.91 33.03
CA GLN A 975 -76.18 -17.96 33.97
C GLN A 975 -75.28 -19.00 33.30
N LYS A 976 -75.50 -19.35 32.03
CA LYS A 976 -74.64 -20.27 31.28
C LYS A 976 -73.21 -19.72 31.12
N ALA A 977 -73.05 -18.40 30.90
CA ALA A 977 -71.74 -17.75 30.80
C ALA A 977 -70.99 -17.68 32.15
N ARG A 978 -71.73 -17.78 33.25
CA ARG A 978 -71.26 -17.67 34.63
C ARG A 978 -71.12 -19.02 35.34
N LEU A 979 -71.68 -20.08 34.75
CA LEU A 979 -71.84 -21.40 35.37
C LEU A 979 -70.55 -22.06 35.86
N PHE A 980 -69.44 -21.81 35.14
CA PHE A 980 -68.13 -22.35 35.48
C PHE A 980 -67.19 -21.34 36.14
N GLN A 981 -67.67 -20.14 36.47
CA GLN A 981 -66.86 -19.18 37.23
C GLN A 981 -66.76 -19.62 38.70
N ARG A 982 -65.56 -19.47 39.25
CA ARG A 982 -65.21 -19.92 40.60
C ARG A 982 -65.97 -19.09 41.64
N PHE A 983 -66.52 -19.76 42.65
CA PHE A 983 -67.28 -19.14 43.76
C PHE A 983 -68.54 -18.38 43.33
N GLU A 984 -68.96 -18.52 42.08
CA GLU A 984 -70.12 -17.83 41.56
C GLU A 984 -71.37 -18.68 41.82
N GLN A 985 -72.17 -18.24 42.79
CA GLN A 985 -73.48 -18.82 43.07
C GLN A 985 -74.52 -17.94 42.38
N GLY A 986 -75.34 -18.52 41.50
CA GLY A 986 -76.28 -17.77 40.67
C GLY A 986 -77.09 -16.73 41.46
N ASP A 987 -77.07 -15.49 40.98
CA ASP A 987 -77.61 -14.32 41.65
C ASP A 987 -79.09 -14.48 42.02
N GLY A 988 -79.34 -14.50 43.33
CA GLY A 988 -80.66 -14.43 43.91
C GLY A 988 -80.62 -14.71 45.41
N ALA A 989 -80.77 -13.67 46.23
CA ALA A 989 -80.90 -13.75 47.70
C ALA A 989 -82.09 -14.59 48.22
N LYS A 990 -82.78 -15.34 47.36
CA LYS A 990 -83.84 -16.32 47.68
C LYS A 990 -83.45 -17.78 47.41
N THR A 991 -82.37 -18.05 46.66
CA THR A 991 -81.85 -19.40 46.39
C THR A 991 -80.70 -19.78 47.34
N THR A 992 -80.00 -18.79 47.90
CA THR A 992 -78.86 -18.97 48.82
C THR A 992 -79.25 -19.56 50.17
N SER A 993 -80.46 -19.29 50.68
CA SER A 993 -80.89 -19.81 52.00
C SER A 993 -81.48 -21.22 51.98
N ARG A 994 -81.98 -21.69 50.82
CA ARG A 994 -82.69 -22.99 50.75
C ARG A 994 -81.81 -24.17 50.34
N TYR A 995 -80.77 -23.94 49.55
CA TYR A 995 -79.99 -25.03 48.98
C TYR A 995 -78.49 -24.68 48.86
N GLY A 996 -77.90 -23.99 49.85
CA GLY A 996 -76.51 -23.56 49.86
C GLY A 996 -75.52 -24.58 49.28
N GLY A 997 -74.76 -24.17 48.25
CA GLY A 997 -73.69 -24.97 47.65
C GLY A 997 -72.54 -24.04 47.30
N SER A 998 -71.30 -24.50 47.42
CA SER A 998 -70.08 -23.67 47.44
C SER A 998 -69.80 -22.80 46.21
N GLY A 999 -70.45 -23.07 45.07
CA GLY A 999 -70.11 -22.45 43.78
C GLY A 999 -68.78 -22.92 43.20
N LEU A 1000 -68.15 -23.95 43.80
CA LEU A 1000 -66.88 -24.51 43.33
C LEU A 1000 -67.06 -25.77 42.47
N GLY A 1001 -68.07 -26.60 42.77
CA GLY A 1001 -68.19 -27.94 42.20
C GLY A 1001 -68.22 -28.00 40.68
N LEU A 1002 -68.93 -27.08 40.00
CA LEU A 1002 -69.01 -27.06 38.53
C LEU A 1002 -67.71 -26.58 37.88
N ALA A 1003 -67.05 -25.57 38.46
CA ALA A 1003 -65.74 -25.10 38.01
C ALA A 1003 -64.68 -26.22 38.14
N ILE A 1004 -64.69 -26.97 39.25
CA ILE A 1004 -63.83 -28.15 39.45
C ILE A 1004 -64.12 -29.21 38.38
N CYS A 1005 -65.39 -29.49 38.06
CA CYS A 1005 -65.71 -30.44 37.00
C CYS A 1005 -65.12 -30.04 35.64
N GLN A 1006 -65.16 -28.75 35.28
CA GLN A 1006 -64.60 -28.26 34.03
C GLN A 1006 -63.08 -28.41 34.00
N GLU A 1007 -62.39 -27.98 35.06
CA GLU A 1007 -60.93 -28.07 35.15
C GLU A 1007 -60.45 -29.54 35.14
N LEU A 1008 -61.14 -30.44 35.85
CA LEU A 1008 -60.82 -31.88 35.84
C LEU A 1008 -61.05 -32.49 34.44
N ALA A 1009 -62.14 -32.14 33.76
CA ALA A 1009 -62.39 -32.62 32.40
C ALA A 1009 -61.31 -32.11 31.43
N MET A 1010 -60.92 -30.83 31.52
CA MET A 1010 -59.85 -30.25 30.70
C MET A 1010 -58.48 -30.87 31.02
N ALA A 1011 -58.18 -31.16 32.29
CA ALA A 1011 -56.96 -31.85 32.70
C ALA A 1011 -56.88 -33.28 32.12
N MET A 1012 -58.01 -33.96 31.98
CA MET A 1012 -58.12 -35.27 31.29
C MET A 1012 -58.16 -35.15 29.75
N GLY A 1013 -57.95 -33.95 29.19
CA GLY A 1013 -58.00 -33.69 27.75
C GLY A 1013 -59.41 -33.67 27.16
N GLY A 1014 -60.44 -33.72 28.00
CA GLY A 1014 -61.85 -33.66 27.62
C GLY A 1014 -62.46 -32.27 27.78
N HIS A 1015 -63.77 -32.19 27.61
CA HIS A 1015 -64.52 -30.95 27.83
C HIS A 1015 -65.94 -31.23 28.33
N ILE A 1016 -66.54 -30.22 28.98
CA ILE A 1016 -67.93 -30.26 29.42
C ILE A 1016 -68.71 -29.21 28.63
N GLU A 1017 -69.72 -29.65 27.90
CA GLU A 1017 -70.69 -28.80 27.21
C GLU A 1017 -72.02 -28.77 27.98
N VAL A 1018 -72.69 -27.63 28.01
CA VAL A 1018 -73.99 -27.47 28.66
C VAL A 1018 -75.03 -27.06 27.63
N ILE A 1019 -76.10 -27.84 27.55
CA ILE A 1019 -77.25 -27.62 26.68
C ILE A 1019 -78.46 -27.45 27.59
N SER A 1020 -79.02 -26.24 27.66
CA SER A 1020 -80.19 -25.99 28.49
C SER A 1020 -81.05 -24.89 27.89
N ARG A 1021 -82.37 -25.00 28.14
CA ARG A 1021 -83.36 -23.99 27.80
C ARG A 1021 -84.30 -23.82 28.99
N LEU A 1022 -84.67 -22.58 29.31
CA LEU A 1022 -85.57 -22.31 30.43
C LEU A 1022 -86.88 -23.11 30.29
N GLY A 1023 -87.27 -23.77 31.39
CA GLY A 1023 -88.47 -24.61 31.51
C GLY A 1023 -88.37 -26.01 30.88
N ALA A 1024 -87.24 -26.35 30.23
CA ALA A 1024 -87.07 -27.62 29.51
C ALA A 1024 -85.95 -28.51 30.09
N GLY A 1025 -85.37 -28.13 31.22
CA GLY A 1025 -84.28 -28.86 31.86
C GLY A 1025 -82.87 -28.50 31.39
N THR A 1026 -81.87 -29.11 32.03
CA THR A 1026 -80.45 -28.94 31.72
C THR A 1026 -79.82 -30.28 31.35
N ARG A 1027 -78.98 -30.27 30.31
CA ARG A 1027 -78.16 -31.41 29.90
C ARG A 1027 -76.69 -31.00 29.91
N PHE A 1028 -75.90 -31.66 30.74
CA PHE A 1028 -74.44 -31.59 30.75
C PHE A 1028 -73.90 -32.76 29.92
N VAL A 1029 -73.10 -32.45 28.90
CA VAL A 1029 -72.42 -33.44 28.06
C VAL A 1029 -70.94 -33.39 28.41
N VAL A 1030 -70.43 -34.47 28.99
CA VAL A 1030 -69.03 -34.62 29.40
C VAL A 1030 -68.35 -35.57 28.41
N ASP A 1031 -67.46 -35.01 27.60
CA ASP A 1031 -66.70 -35.75 26.61
C ASP A 1031 -65.28 -35.96 27.09
N LEU A 1032 -64.91 -37.22 27.32
CA LEU A 1032 -63.57 -37.59 27.75
C LEU A 1032 -62.91 -38.49 26.69
N PRO A 1033 -61.70 -38.15 26.20
CA PRO A 1033 -60.97 -38.95 25.21
C PRO A 1033 -60.29 -40.17 25.85
N LEU A 1034 -61.08 -40.99 26.55
CA LEU A 1034 -60.62 -42.20 27.24
C LEU A 1034 -60.51 -43.34 26.22
N ARG A 1035 -59.30 -43.87 26.06
CA ARG A 1035 -59.09 -45.08 25.26
C ARG A 1035 -59.76 -46.26 25.96
N TRP A 1036 -60.57 -47.01 25.21
CA TRP A 1036 -61.32 -48.14 25.76
C TRP A 1036 -61.27 -49.37 24.86
N VAL A 1037 -61.40 -50.55 25.46
CA VAL A 1037 -61.38 -51.86 24.80
C VAL A 1037 -62.62 -52.65 25.22
N ALA A 1038 -63.25 -53.37 24.28
CA ALA A 1038 -64.32 -54.32 24.59
C ALA A 1038 -63.71 -55.49 25.38
N SER A 1039 -64.14 -55.67 26.63
CA SER A 1039 -63.53 -56.61 27.55
C SER A 1039 -64.45 -57.79 27.81
N ASN A 1040 -64.03 -58.97 27.36
CA ASN A 1040 -64.55 -60.28 27.79
C ASN A 1040 -63.80 -60.81 29.04
N ALA A 1041 -63.11 -59.93 29.79
CA ALA A 1041 -62.37 -60.31 30.97
C ALA A 1041 -63.10 -59.82 32.23
N THR A 1042 -63.65 -60.77 32.98
CA THR A 1042 -63.93 -60.65 34.41
C THR A 1042 -62.62 -60.36 35.13
N LEU A 1043 -62.40 -59.09 35.50
CA LEU A 1043 -61.44 -58.74 36.53
C LEU A 1043 -62.11 -59.01 37.88
N ASP A 1044 -61.92 -60.24 38.35
CA ASP A 1044 -62.18 -60.63 39.73
C ASP A 1044 -61.18 -59.93 40.66
N GLY A 1045 -61.68 -59.41 41.78
CA GLY A 1045 -60.89 -58.95 42.92
C GLY A 1045 -60.99 -57.43 43.12
N GLU A 1046 -61.62 -56.89 44.16
CA GLU A 1046 -62.02 -57.47 45.44
C GLU A 1046 -63.36 -56.89 45.89
N VAL A 1047 -64.30 -57.79 46.14
CA VAL A 1047 -65.43 -57.52 47.03
C VAL A 1047 -64.87 -57.42 48.44
N ALA A 1048 -65.19 -56.31 49.11
CA ALA A 1048 -64.94 -56.05 50.51
C ALA A 1048 -65.13 -57.29 51.40
N HIS A 1049 -64.03 -57.79 51.97
CA HIS A 1049 -64.08 -58.66 53.14
C HIS A 1049 -64.01 -57.80 54.40
N ALA A 1050 -65.18 -57.61 55.01
CA ALA A 1050 -65.34 -57.04 56.33
C ALA A 1050 -64.38 -57.72 57.32
N ALA A 1051 -63.48 -56.93 57.92
CA ALA A 1051 -62.50 -57.40 58.88
C ALA A 1051 -63.20 -58.01 60.11
N SER A 1052 -62.76 -59.22 60.48
CA SER A 1052 -63.07 -59.83 61.78
C SER A 1052 -62.54 -58.97 62.93
N PRO A 1053 -63.18 -58.97 64.12
CA PRO A 1053 -62.76 -58.16 65.26
C PRO A 1053 -61.32 -58.49 65.68
N VAL A 1054 -60.48 -57.45 65.74
CA VAL A 1054 -59.08 -57.53 66.17
C VAL A 1054 -59.05 -57.81 67.67
N GLU A 1055 -58.23 -58.77 68.11
CA GLU A 1055 -58.06 -59.05 69.54
C GLU A 1055 -57.52 -57.83 70.30
N PRO A 1056 -57.87 -57.64 71.59
CA PRO A 1056 -57.36 -56.55 72.41
C PRO A 1056 -55.83 -56.44 72.33
N GLN A 1057 -55.33 -55.26 71.95
CA GLN A 1057 -53.90 -54.96 71.80
C GLN A 1057 -53.47 -53.92 72.83
N ARG A 1058 -52.20 -53.96 73.23
CA ARG A 1058 -51.55 -52.94 74.03
C ARG A 1058 -50.82 -51.95 73.13
N ILE A 1059 -51.34 -50.73 73.06
CA ILE A 1059 -50.96 -49.72 72.07
C ILE A 1059 -50.21 -48.57 72.76
N LEU A 1060 -49.05 -48.19 72.21
CA LEU A 1060 -48.36 -46.95 72.59
C LEU A 1060 -48.89 -45.79 71.72
N LEU A 1061 -49.52 -44.79 72.33
CA LEU A 1061 -49.94 -43.57 71.66
C LEU A 1061 -48.99 -42.44 72.01
N VAL A 1062 -48.43 -41.77 70.99
CA VAL A 1062 -47.58 -40.59 71.18
C VAL A 1062 -48.24 -39.41 70.48
N GLU A 1063 -48.79 -38.51 71.28
CA GLU A 1063 -49.55 -37.34 70.83
C GLU A 1063 -49.36 -36.24 71.87
N ASP A 1064 -48.96 -35.05 71.44
CA ASP A 1064 -48.67 -33.93 72.34
C ASP A 1064 -49.92 -33.12 72.70
N ASP A 1065 -50.93 -33.08 71.81
CA ASP A 1065 -52.21 -32.45 72.13
C ASP A 1065 -53.04 -33.34 73.06
N PRO A 1066 -53.29 -32.91 74.31
CA PRO A 1066 -54.00 -33.74 75.30
C PRO A 1066 -55.45 -34.02 74.90
N THR A 1067 -56.09 -33.12 74.14
CA THR A 1067 -57.49 -33.28 73.71
C THR A 1067 -57.58 -34.35 72.62
N ILE A 1068 -56.66 -34.31 71.64
CA ILE A 1068 -56.61 -35.32 70.58
C ILE A 1068 -56.21 -36.66 71.16
N ALA A 1069 -55.23 -36.69 72.07
CA ALA A 1069 -54.83 -37.89 72.77
C ALA A 1069 -56.04 -38.52 73.50
N GLU A 1070 -56.84 -37.72 74.21
CA GLU A 1070 -58.03 -38.20 74.91
C GLU A 1070 -59.08 -38.77 73.95
N VAL A 1071 -59.31 -38.14 72.79
CA VAL A 1071 -60.21 -38.68 71.75
C VAL A 1071 -59.71 -40.02 71.22
N ILE A 1072 -58.43 -40.13 70.85
CA ILE A 1072 -57.87 -41.37 70.31
C ILE A 1072 -57.90 -42.48 71.38
N ILE A 1073 -57.52 -42.18 72.62
CA ILE A 1073 -57.63 -43.12 73.76
C ILE A 1073 -59.07 -43.58 73.94
N GLY A 1074 -60.04 -42.66 73.91
CA GLY A 1074 -61.45 -42.95 74.03
C GLY A 1074 -61.96 -43.87 72.93
N LEU A 1075 -61.62 -43.57 71.66
CA LEU A 1075 -61.99 -44.39 70.51
C LEU A 1075 -61.36 -45.80 70.55
N LEU A 1076 -60.07 -45.91 70.92
CA LEU A 1076 -59.36 -47.19 71.00
C LEU A 1076 -59.82 -48.05 72.18
N ARG A 1077 -60.06 -47.46 73.36
CA ARG A 1077 -60.62 -48.17 74.52
C ARG A 1077 -62.05 -48.64 74.27
N ALA A 1078 -62.86 -47.85 73.57
CA ALA A 1078 -64.21 -48.26 73.15
C ALA A 1078 -64.19 -49.47 72.19
N GLN A 1079 -63.05 -49.73 71.53
CA GLN A 1079 -62.81 -50.91 70.70
C GLN A 1079 -62.17 -52.09 71.47
N GLY A 1080 -61.88 -51.92 72.77
CA GLY A 1080 -61.33 -52.96 73.64
C GLY A 1080 -59.80 -52.94 73.79
N HIS A 1081 -59.09 -52.01 73.16
CA HIS A 1081 -57.62 -51.92 73.27
C HIS A 1081 -57.15 -51.25 74.57
N SER A 1082 -55.98 -51.65 75.06
CA SER A 1082 -55.30 -51.01 76.19
C SER A 1082 -54.27 -50.00 75.67
N VAL A 1083 -54.43 -48.71 76.00
CA VAL A 1083 -53.58 -47.64 75.46
C VAL A 1083 -52.72 -47.02 76.57
N VAL A 1084 -51.41 -46.94 76.35
CA VAL A 1084 -50.46 -46.13 77.13
C VAL A 1084 -50.12 -44.89 76.32
N HIS A 1085 -50.25 -43.71 76.91
CA HIS A 1085 -50.04 -42.44 76.24
C HIS A 1085 -48.74 -41.78 76.71
N ALA A 1086 -47.92 -41.35 75.76
CA ALA A 1086 -46.75 -40.52 75.98
C ALA A 1086 -46.94 -39.15 75.30
N PRO A 1087 -46.69 -38.02 75.99
CA PRO A 1087 -46.97 -36.69 75.44
C PRO A 1087 -45.90 -36.16 74.47
N HIS A 1088 -44.74 -36.81 74.36
CA HIS A 1088 -43.68 -36.39 73.44
C HIS A 1088 -42.69 -37.54 73.18
N GLY A 1089 -41.85 -37.41 72.15
CA GLY A 1089 -40.99 -38.51 71.69
C GLY A 1089 -40.00 -39.06 72.73
N LEU A 1090 -39.42 -38.20 73.59
CA LEU A 1090 -38.55 -38.69 74.68
C LEU A 1090 -39.29 -39.53 75.73
N ALA A 1091 -40.54 -39.17 76.06
CA ALA A 1091 -41.36 -39.95 76.97
C ALA A 1091 -41.73 -41.29 76.31
N ALA A 1092 -42.00 -41.28 74.99
CA ALA A 1092 -42.28 -42.50 74.24
C ALA A 1092 -41.09 -43.49 74.22
N LEU A 1093 -39.86 -43.00 74.07
CA LEU A 1093 -38.66 -43.86 74.15
C LEU A 1093 -38.46 -44.44 75.55
N THR A 1094 -38.81 -43.68 76.59
CA THR A 1094 -38.77 -44.15 77.98
C THR A 1094 -39.81 -45.25 78.19
N GLU A 1095 -41.05 -45.02 77.75
CA GLU A 1095 -42.13 -46.01 77.84
C GLU A 1095 -41.83 -47.28 77.03
N ALA A 1096 -41.26 -47.14 75.81
CA ALA A 1096 -40.89 -48.29 74.98
C ALA A 1096 -39.72 -49.10 75.56
N ALA A 1097 -38.83 -48.47 76.33
CA ALA A 1097 -37.76 -49.17 77.04
C ALA A 1097 -38.28 -49.94 78.26
N ASP A 1098 -39.25 -49.39 78.97
CA ASP A 1098 -39.78 -49.98 80.20
C ASP A 1098 -40.94 -50.96 79.97
N ASN A 1099 -41.63 -50.86 78.83
CA ASN A 1099 -42.83 -51.66 78.50
C ASN A 1099 -42.78 -52.22 77.07
N THR A 1100 -43.41 -53.39 76.88
CA THR A 1100 -43.64 -53.97 75.54
C THR A 1100 -45.01 -53.57 75.00
N PHE A 1101 -45.05 -53.16 73.73
CA PHE A 1101 -46.27 -52.76 73.02
C PHE A 1101 -46.45 -53.59 71.75
N ASP A 1102 -47.71 -53.89 71.43
CA ASP A 1102 -48.07 -54.65 70.23
C ASP A 1102 -48.03 -53.78 68.97
N LEU A 1103 -48.33 -52.48 69.10
CA LEU A 1103 -48.19 -51.48 68.05
C LEU A 1103 -48.07 -50.07 68.65
N ALA A 1104 -47.57 -49.10 67.87
CA ALA A 1104 -47.56 -47.70 68.28
C ALA A 1104 -48.19 -46.76 67.24
N LEU A 1105 -49.01 -45.82 67.71
CA LEU A 1105 -49.51 -44.67 66.94
C LEU A 1105 -48.69 -43.45 67.32
N LEU A 1106 -48.01 -42.84 66.35
CA LEU A 1106 -47.15 -41.68 66.58
C LEU A 1106 -47.66 -40.49 65.78
N ASP A 1107 -47.88 -39.34 66.42
CA ASP A 1107 -47.97 -38.08 65.68
C ASP A 1107 -46.62 -37.77 65.01
N LEU A 1108 -46.66 -37.28 63.78
CA LEU A 1108 -45.47 -36.79 63.08
C LEU A 1108 -45.00 -35.44 63.62
N ASP A 1109 -45.91 -34.59 64.08
CA ASP A 1109 -45.65 -33.21 64.48
C ASP A 1109 -45.40 -33.06 65.99
N LEU A 1110 -44.53 -33.91 66.55
CA LEU A 1110 -44.19 -33.89 67.97
C LEU A 1110 -43.16 -32.81 68.33
N PRO A 1111 -43.29 -32.12 69.48
CA PRO A 1111 -42.31 -31.14 69.94
C PRO A 1111 -41.01 -31.80 70.39
N GLY A 1112 -39.89 -31.19 70.00
CA GLY A 1112 -38.53 -31.64 70.35
C GLY A 1112 -38.05 -32.76 69.42
N LEU A 1113 -38.47 -34.00 69.69
CA LEU A 1113 -38.15 -35.15 68.84
C LEU A 1113 -39.36 -35.44 67.94
N ASP A 1114 -39.26 -35.05 66.66
CA ASP A 1114 -40.34 -35.24 65.70
C ASP A 1114 -40.64 -36.73 65.46
N GLY A 1115 -41.85 -37.03 64.96
CA GLY A 1115 -42.30 -38.42 64.82
C GLY A 1115 -41.47 -39.25 63.84
N PHE A 1116 -40.85 -38.63 62.83
CA PHE A 1116 -39.95 -39.34 61.91
C PHE A 1116 -38.63 -39.73 62.58
N ALA A 1117 -38.07 -38.83 63.37
CA ALA A 1117 -36.87 -39.07 64.15
C ALA A 1117 -37.14 -40.11 65.25
N LEU A 1118 -38.31 -40.03 65.90
CA LEU A 1118 -38.75 -41.03 66.88
C LEU A 1118 -38.90 -42.41 66.24
N ALA A 1119 -39.58 -42.53 65.10
CA ALA A 1119 -39.73 -43.80 64.40
C ALA A 1119 -38.37 -44.40 64.00
N ARG A 1120 -37.47 -43.58 63.43
CA ARG A 1120 -36.12 -44.01 63.11
C ARG A 1120 -35.33 -44.44 64.35
N GLN A 1121 -35.45 -43.74 65.47
CA GLN A 1121 -34.80 -44.13 66.72
C GLN A 1121 -35.38 -45.43 67.27
N LEU A 1122 -36.70 -45.62 67.25
CA LEU A 1122 -37.32 -46.88 67.65
C LEU A 1122 -36.83 -48.05 66.78
N ARG A 1123 -36.72 -47.86 65.47
CA ARG A 1123 -36.14 -48.87 64.57
C ARG A 1123 -34.65 -49.11 64.83
N VAL A 1124 -33.86 -48.07 65.08
CA VAL A 1124 -32.43 -48.18 65.42
C VAL A 1124 -32.22 -48.90 66.75
N PHE A 1125 -33.10 -48.69 67.74
CA PHE A 1125 -33.08 -49.42 69.01
C PHE A 1125 -33.63 -50.85 68.92
N GLY A 1126 -34.06 -51.30 67.72
CA GLY A 1126 -34.45 -52.68 67.46
C GLY A 1126 -35.91 -53.00 67.79
N TYR A 1127 -36.79 -52.00 67.97
CA TYR A 1127 -38.21 -52.24 68.16
C TYR A 1127 -38.89 -52.54 66.82
N GLU A 1128 -39.47 -53.73 66.68
CA GLU A 1128 -40.10 -54.21 65.43
C GLU A 1128 -41.63 -54.03 65.41
N MET A 1129 -42.23 -53.56 66.51
CA MET A 1129 -43.67 -53.33 66.59
C MET A 1129 -44.17 -52.43 65.44
N PRO A 1130 -45.38 -52.66 64.89
CA PRO A 1130 -45.91 -51.85 63.80
C PRO A 1130 -46.08 -50.40 64.23
N LEU A 1131 -45.58 -49.49 63.39
CA LEU A 1131 -45.69 -48.05 63.63
C LEU A 1131 -46.71 -47.45 62.67
N ILE A 1132 -47.73 -46.79 63.21
CA ILE A 1132 -48.75 -46.08 62.45
C ILE A 1132 -48.53 -44.58 62.61
N ALA A 1133 -48.23 -43.89 61.51
CA ALA A 1133 -48.10 -42.44 61.50
C ALA A 1133 -49.47 -41.79 61.52
N VAL A 1134 -49.69 -40.87 62.45
CA VAL A 1134 -50.89 -40.03 62.52
C VAL A 1134 -50.45 -38.61 62.22
N THR A 1135 -51.13 -37.91 61.31
CA THR A 1135 -50.73 -36.52 61.01
C THR A 1135 -51.88 -35.67 60.48
N ALA A 1136 -51.82 -34.36 60.75
CA ALA A 1136 -52.69 -33.39 60.09
C ALA A 1136 -52.10 -32.87 58.76
N ARG A 1137 -50.84 -33.21 58.44
CA ARG A 1137 -50.16 -32.83 57.21
C ARG A 1137 -50.90 -33.29 55.96
N SER A 1138 -51.00 -32.41 54.97
CA SER A 1138 -51.75 -32.61 53.73
C SER A 1138 -50.87 -32.76 52.49
N ASP A 1139 -49.55 -32.67 52.64
CA ASP A 1139 -48.58 -32.77 51.57
C ASP A 1139 -48.36 -34.24 51.15
N GLU A 1140 -48.22 -34.46 49.84
CA GLU A 1140 -48.06 -35.80 49.24
C GLU A 1140 -46.74 -36.46 49.62
N ALA A 1141 -45.72 -35.69 49.98
CA ALA A 1141 -44.42 -36.22 50.41
C ALA A 1141 -44.43 -36.83 51.83
N ALA A 1142 -45.44 -36.52 52.66
CA ALA A 1142 -45.46 -36.96 54.05
C ALA A 1142 -45.60 -38.48 54.20
N GLU A 1143 -46.37 -39.12 53.32
CA GLU A 1143 -46.60 -40.57 53.36
C GLU A 1143 -45.39 -41.39 52.89
N PRO A 1144 -44.76 -41.08 51.73
CA PRO A 1144 -43.47 -41.68 51.36
C PRO A 1144 -42.39 -41.45 52.42
N SER A 1145 -42.30 -40.23 52.97
CA SER A 1145 -41.31 -39.90 54.01
C SER A 1145 -41.56 -40.69 55.30
N ALA A 1146 -42.81 -40.99 55.63
CA ALA A 1146 -43.16 -41.82 56.77
C ALA A 1146 -42.77 -43.26 56.54
N GLN A 1147 -43.04 -43.80 55.36
CA GLN A 1147 -42.61 -45.15 54.98
C GLN A 1147 -41.07 -45.27 55.04
N GLU A 1148 -40.33 -44.29 54.51
CA GLU A 1148 -38.86 -44.24 54.60
C GLU A 1148 -38.34 -44.14 56.05
N ALA A 1149 -39.07 -43.47 56.94
CA ALA A 1149 -38.72 -43.38 58.35
C ALA A 1149 -39.03 -44.67 59.15
N GLY A 1150 -39.69 -45.65 58.53
CA GLY A 1150 -39.98 -46.95 59.12
C GLY A 1150 -41.42 -47.15 59.62
N PHE A 1151 -42.36 -46.28 59.23
CA PHE A 1151 -43.78 -46.46 59.49
C PHE A 1151 -44.41 -47.49 58.55
N ASP A 1152 -45.27 -48.34 59.08
CA ASP A 1152 -45.93 -49.41 58.34
C ASP A 1152 -47.27 -48.96 57.73
N ARG A 1153 -47.95 -48.03 58.40
CA ARG A 1153 -49.20 -47.43 57.94
C ARG A 1153 -49.25 -45.94 58.24
N PHE A 1154 -50.09 -45.25 57.51
CA PHE A 1154 -50.21 -43.80 57.55
C PHE A 1154 -51.68 -43.40 57.63
N LEU A 1155 -52.01 -42.48 58.54
CA LEU A 1155 -53.38 -42.07 58.82
C LEU A 1155 -53.46 -40.54 58.93
N ARG A 1156 -54.33 -39.93 58.11
CA ARG A 1156 -54.55 -38.47 58.14
C ARG A 1156 -55.67 -38.12 59.11
N LYS A 1157 -55.42 -37.14 59.98
CA LYS A 1157 -56.46 -36.43 60.74
C LYS A 1157 -57.40 -35.75 59.73
N PRO A 1158 -58.73 -35.64 59.94
CA PRO A 1158 -59.44 -36.00 61.15
C PRO A 1158 -59.75 -37.50 61.25
N LEU A 1159 -59.52 -38.05 62.44
CA LEU A 1159 -59.62 -39.48 62.74
C LEU A 1159 -61.04 -39.83 63.18
N THR A 1160 -61.56 -40.94 62.69
CA THR A 1160 -62.80 -41.56 63.18
C THR A 1160 -62.50 -42.93 63.78
N GLY A 1161 -63.42 -43.45 64.59
CA GLY A 1161 -63.26 -44.78 65.19
C GLY A 1161 -63.07 -45.89 64.14
N GLU A 1162 -63.84 -45.83 63.06
CA GLU A 1162 -63.78 -46.82 61.97
C GLU A 1162 -62.43 -46.80 61.23
N MET A 1163 -61.88 -45.60 60.99
CA MET A 1163 -60.56 -45.45 60.36
C MET A 1163 -59.47 -46.10 61.21
N LEU A 1164 -59.45 -45.82 62.52
CA LEU A 1164 -58.48 -46.40 63.45
C LEU A 1164 -58.58 -47.95 63.48
N ALA A 1165 -59.79 -48.50 63.55
CA ALA A 1165 -60.00 -49.94 63.58
C ALA A 1165 -59.48 -50.63 62.31
N THR A 1166 -59.77 -50.05 61.15
CA THR A 1166 -59.39 -50.61 59.84
C THR A 1166 -57.87 -50.59 59.67
N THR A 1167 -57.22 -49.46 59.97
CA THR A 1167 -55.77 -49.31 59.82
C THR A 1167 -54.98 -50.16 60.81
N ILE A 1168 -55.47 -50.31 62.05
CA ILE A 1168 -54.86 -51.21 63.04
C ILE A 1168 -54.95 -52.67 62.57
N ALA A 1169 -56.12 -53.10 62.09
CA ALA A 1169 -56.30 -54.45 61.55
C ALA A 1169 -55.34 -54.73 60.39
N GLU A 1170 -55.13 -53.76 59.51
CA GLU A 1170 -54.19 -53.87 58.39
C GLU A 1170 -52.72 -53.91 58.84
N ALA A 1171 -52.32 -53.04 59.77
CA ALA A 1171 -50.95 -52.98 60.28
C ALA A 1171 -50.55 -54.31 60.97
N LEU A 1172 -51.43 -54.88 61.78
CA LEU A 1172 -51.18 -56.15 62.47
C LEU A 1172 -51.13 -57.35 61.51
N ARG A 1173 -51.95 -57.35 60.45
CA ARG A 1173 -51.86 -58.37 59.39
C ARG A 1173 -50.51 -58.32 58.68
N HIS A 1174 -50.02 -57.12 58.39
CA HIS A 1174 -48.73 -56.92 57.72
C HIS A 1174 -47.54 -57.31 58.60
N ALA A 1175 -47.65 -57.15 59.92
CA ALA A 1175 -46.64 -57.56 60.90
C ALA A 1175 -46.53 -59.09 61.01
N ARG A 1176 -47.66 -59.79 61.16
CA ARG A 1176 -47.69 -61.28 61.23
C ARG A 1176 -47.17 -61.95 59.97
N ALA A 1177 -47.23 -61.28 58.81
CA ALA A 1177 -46.66 -61.77 57.56
C ALA A 1177 -45.13 -61.63 57.49
N ARG A 1178 -44.50 -60.75 58.29
CA ARG A 1178 -43.03 -60.58 58.36
C ARG A 1178 -42.35 -61.59 59.28
N ASP A 1179 -42.99 -61.99 60.38
CA ASP A 1179 -42.42 -62.97 61.35
C ASP A 1179 -42.49 -64.43 60.88
N GLY A 1180 -43.18 -64.71 59.77
CA GLY A 1180 -43.34 -66.04 59.18
C GLY A 1180 -42.47 -66.33 57.96
N ALA A 1181 -41.50 -65.46 57.63
CA ALA A 1181 -40.65 -65.53 56.44
C ALA A 1181 -39.16 -65.66 56.76
#